data_AF-A0A1C5J8F7-F1
#
_entry.id   AF-A0A1C5J8F7-F1
#
_cell.length_a   1.000
_cell.length_b   1.000
_cell.length_c   1.000
_cell.angle_alpha   90.00
_cell.angle_beta   90.00
_cell.angle_gamma   90.00
#
_symmetry.space_group_name_H-M   'P 1'
#
loop_
_entity.id
_entity.type
_entity.pdbx_description
1 polymer ?
#
loop_
_entity_poly.entity_id
_entity_poly.type
_entity_poly.pdbx_seq_one_letter_code
_entity_poly.pdbx_strand_id
1 'polypeptide(L)'
;MATNDEAVSTGAAPARPRRRLRGGLVTIGTVTALLAAMGLTVLGLGAADNAVANYDASSWLWSAARSEMARVNGVTARVDTRVEIPGARRHPMQVTQTDRMLILRDLNTGQVSSLDLATLQIMATSSTTPGLGVNVALHEDSAFVVDSVQGVVRQLDPRSLAPVGQPVRYPPGITGGSFDDEGNLWVAVPSEGTVSAITPAELPDEPGSAAPPDAGLSPRQVRTYDVAGPSHELVVSTLDEGVAVLDRTSSALVTVRGGETRRAPLKLSGTGTLPAHTTGPVVPVTVTGQRRVHVVAEDREVRRFTVPGTGERLSPAVAWADRFYCADEASGAVYSFDAGGKLVDTIPGKGVTGPLELEVRENHLFINAPDAATARVVDDRNQVREVDKYANDVLGGDPPKQAPPPPPPPKKKKKLPTVLKPGAPAAVTAAAGNAQARVTWQPAASNGADIIRYVVEGAGQRHEVGTNQRAVEITGLTNGQTYTFSVYAVNAKGAGPKRTSDPVVPTAAVPDPPATVTAQERPDGTVLVSWPAANGQGNAIAKYTVTATSTGANAPAGESTKTELVVPAGALTYGTQYAFTVVSVNDRGAGSAASPVSNTVVPFTAPAAPTELRAATVADQAGTVTVQWTPAVDNGRPVTKYLVDVGGKTSEVTDVQTSVGGLGDGQNVTVKVTAVNEAGAGPEATTTARTVAPPQVTVTGSSATSTSATVSFTVDAGGGQATCQLSATGVAPKSGDCASLTATGLAPGTGYTFTVTATNAAGQGTATRTQTTDPIYGIATCTNGTSGAEATYCNKDVSGRNGNEVFSVPQQVNAKQVGWAKPGTRLRTYCKKQGEEVYAYIYNNDKRSTWWVQVDYSGRNYIPWAWLNLEGGDDIALLPTC
;
A
#
# COMPACT_ATOMS: atom_id res chain seq x y z
N MET A 1 -23.12 26.14 61.77
CA MET A 1 -23.71 25.11 62.64
C MET A 1 -23.28 23.77 62.04
N ALA A 2 -22.08 23.29 62.41
CA ALA A 2 -21.84 22.35 63.52
C ALA A 2 -22.41 20.94 63.18
N THR A 3 -21.58 20.03 62.62
CA THR A 3 -20.92 18.86 63.28
C THR A 3 -21.90 17.70 63.53
N ASN A 4 -21.62 16.40 63.41
CA ASN A 4 -20.43 15.57 63.15
C ASN A 4 -20.95 14.10 62.98
N ASP A 5 -20.18 13.24 62.28
CA ASP A 5 -19.68 11.88 62.63
C ASP A 5 -20.55 10.91 63.47
N GLU A 6 -20.54 9.58 63.37
CA GLU A 6 -19.57 8.55 62.92
C GLU A 6 -20.32 7.18 63.01
N ALA A 7 -20.11 6.19 62.12
CA ALA A 7 -19.23 5.01 62.27
C ALA A 7 -19.89 3.62 62.54
N VAL A 8 -19.58 2.68 61.62
CA VAL A 8 -18.96 1.33 61.82
C VAL A 8 -19.84 0.18 62.39
N SER A 9 -20.22 -0.82 61.57
CA SER A 9 -19.54 -2.08 61.16
C SER A 9 -19.61 -3.24 62.16
N THR A 10 -20.05 -4.42 61.71
CA THR A 10 -19.28 -5.70 61.62
C THR A 10 -20.22 -6.88 61.41
N GLY A 11 -19.82 -7.84 60.56
CA GLY A 11 -20.61 -9.01 60.17
C GLY A 11 -20.24 -10.31 60.89
N ALA A 12 -20.92 -11.40 60.53
CA ALA A 12 -20.43 -12.78 60.47
C ALA A 12 -21.57 -13.75 60.07
N ALA A 13 -21.32 -14.64 59.12
CA ALA A 13 -22.05 -15.91 58.91
C ALA A 13 -21.39 -17.03 59.78
N PRO A 14 -21.72 -18.34 59.70
CA PRO A 14 -22.75 -19.08 58.95
C PRO A 14 -23.45 -20.23 59.77
N ALA A 15 -24.40 -20.97 59.18
CA ALA A 15 -24.54 -22.44 59.32
C ALA A 15 -25.77 -23.01 58.56
N ARG A 16 -25.55 -24.09 57.79
CA ARG A 16 -26.58 -25.02 57.27
C ARG A 16 -26.84 -26.13 58.30
N PRO A 17 -27.99 -26.84 58.20
CA PRO A 17 -27.86 -28.25 57.82
C PRO A 17 -28.95 -28.78 56.88
N ARG A 18 -28.60 -29.88 56.19
CA ARG A 18 -29.42 -30.72 55.29
C ARG A 18 -30.35 -31.67 56.06
N ARG A 19 -31.49 -32.06 55.46
CA ARG A 19 -32.02 -33.45 55.57
C ARG A 19 -32.87 -33.84 54.34
N ARG A 20 -32.69 -35.10 53.90
CA ARG A 20 -33.30 -35.82 52.77
C ARG A 20 -34.53 -36.65 53.21
N LEU A 21 -35.44 -36.97 52.29
CA LEU A 21 -36.18 -38.25 52.08
C LEU A 21 -37.10 -38.07 50.83
N ARG A 22 -36.90 -38.73 49.66
CA ARG A 22 -37.37 -40.07 49.18
C ARG A 22 -38.87 -40.35 49.47
N GLY A 23 -39.75 -40.77 48.56
CA GLY A 23 -39.73 -41.10 47.11
C GLY A 23 -41.02 -41.83 46.66
N GLY A 24 -41.17 -42.08 45.33
CA GLY A 24 -42.06 -43.07 44.63
C GLY A 24 -43.57 -42.76 44.53
N LEU A 25 -44.38 -43.18 43.54
CA LEU A 25 -44.31 -43.93 42.26
C LEU A 25 -45.70 -43.69 41.55
N VAL A 26 -45.80 -43.37 40.23
CA VAL A 26 -46.33 -44.19 39.08
C VAL A 26 -47.84 -44.63 39.24
N THR A 27 -48.86 -44.37 38.39
CA THR A 27 -49.08 -44.60 36.92
C THR A 27 -50.51 -44.20 36.43
N ILE A 28 -50.71 -44.08 35.09
CA ILE A 28 -51.95 -44.21 34.24
C ILE A 28 -52.92 -42.99 34.25
N GLY A 29 -53.46 -42.43 33.16
CA GLY A 29 -53.43 -42.72 31.72
C GLY A 29 -54.58 -41.98 31.00
N THR A 30 -54.25 -41.29 29.90
CA THR A 30 -55.04 -41.06 28.65
C THR A 30 -56.48 -40.50 28.65
N VAL A 31 -56.60 -39.35 27.94
CA VAL A 31 -57.58 -39.01 26.89
C VAL A 31 -59.00 -38.58 27.30
N THR A 32 -59.24 -37.27 27.22
CA THR A 32 -60.39 -36.68 26.52
C THR A 32 -60.02 -35.28 26.03
N ALA A 33 -59.32 -35.23 24.90
CA ALA A 33 -59.22 -34.06 24.03
C ALA A 33 -60.27 -34.23 22.93
N LEU A 34 -61.45 -33.61 23.07
CA LEU A 34 -62.44 -33.50 21.98
C LEU A 34 -63.63 -32.56 22.26
N LEU A 35 -63.53 -31.58 23.17
CA LEU A 35 -64.65 -30.66 23.48
C LEU A 35 -64.28 -29.17 23.61
N ALA A 36 -63.13 -28.73 23.10
CA ALA A 36 -62.73 -27.31 23.12
C ALA A 36 -62.47 -26.72 21.71
N ALA A 37 -63.09 -27.27 20.67
CA ALA A 37 -62.89 -26.85 19.27
C ALA A 37 -64.15 -26.29 18.57
N MET A 38 -65.22 -25.98 19.30
CA MET A 38 -66.41 -25.34 18.74
C MET A 38 -66.86 -24.20 19.68
N GLY A 39 -66.27 -23.02 19.51
CA GLY A 39 -66.63 -21.86 20.33
C GLY A 39 -66.12 -20.50 19.86
N LEU A 40 -65.28 -20.40 18.83
CA LEU A 40 -64.70 -19.13 18.38
C LEU A 40 -64.69 -19.03 16.84
N THR A 41 -65.86 -18.82 16.24
CA THR A 41 -65.99 -18.41 14.82
C THR A 41 -67.05 -17.32 14.60
N VAL A 42 -67.45 -16.59 15.65
CA VAL A 42 -68.36 -15.45 15.50
C VAL A 42 -67.94 -14.35 16.45
N LEU A 43 -67.04 -13.47 15.98
CA LEU A 43 -66.93 -12.03 16.24
C LEU A 43 -65.51 -11.59 15.88
N GLY A 44 -65.37 -10.84 14.79
CA GLY A 44 -64.12 -10.22 14.40
C GLY A 44 -63.68 -9.19 15.44
N LEU A 45 -62.51 -9.42 16.02
CA LEU A 45 -61.67 -8.45 16.71
C LEU A 45 -60.25 -9.05 16.68
N GLY A 46 -59.40 -8.51 15.82
CA GLY A 46 -57.98 -8.82 15.79
C GLY A 46 -57.30 -8.16 16.98
N ALA A 47 -56.93 -8.97 17.98
CA ALA A 47 -55.99 -8.63 19.05
C ALA A 47 -55.78 -9.87 19.92
N ALA A 48 -55.05 -10.87 19.41
CA ALA A 48 -54.42 -11.90 20.23
C ALA A 48 -53.51 -12.76 19.34
N ASP A 49 -52.28 -12.29 19.15
CA ASP A 49 -51.07 -13.14 19.10
C ASP A 49 -49.83 -12.23 19.16
N ASN A 50 -49.66 -11.54 20.29
CA ASN A 50 -48.40 -10.90 20.70
C ASN A 50 -47.69 -11.73 21.78
N ALA A 51 -47.97 -13.03 21.84
CA ALA A 51 -47.47 -13.91 22.89
C ALA A 51 -46.82 -15.19 22.36
N VAL A 52 -46.19 -15.13 21.18
CA VAL A 52 -45.04 -15.98 20.78
C VAL A 52 -44.23 -15.21 19.74
N ALA A 53 -43.55 -14.14 20.14
CA ALA A 53 -42.38 -13.65 19.40
C ALA A 53 -41.21 -14.59 19.73
N ASN A 54 -41.29 -15.85 19.28
CA ASN A 54 -40.15 -16.75 19.34
C ASN A 54 -39.18 -16.33 18.24
N TYR A 55 -37.92 -16.16 18.63
CA TYR A 55 -36.72 -16.02 17.81
C TYR A 55 -36.71 -16.96 16.59
N ASP A 56 -37.32 -16.54 15.49
CA ASP A 56 -37.16 -17.18 14.19
C ASP A 56 -36.07 -16.42 13.45
N ALA A 57 -34.82 -16.89 13.62
CA ALA A 57 -33.61 -16.37 12.97
C ALA A 57 -33.82 -16.10 11.47
N SER A 58 -34.26 -14.92 11.07
CA SER A 58 -34.71 -14.65 9.69
C SER A 58 -33.83 -13.60 9.02
N SER A 59 -33.52 -13.77 7.73
CA SER A 59 -32.88 -12.73 6.91
C SER A 59 -33.70 -12.44 5.66
N TRP A 60 -33.74 -11.17 5.25
CA TRP A 60 -34.34 -10.72 4.01
C TRP A 60 -33.31 -10.72 2.88
N LEU A 61 -33.52 -11.59 1.90
CA LEU A 61 -32.58 -11.81 0.79
C LEU A 61 -33.11 -11.19 -0.51
N TRP A 62 -32.26 -10.45 -1.22
CA TRP A 62 -32.60 -9.84 -2.50
C TRP A 62 -32.63 -10.86 -3.66
N SER A 63 -33.57 -10.67 -4.58
CA SER A 63 -33.60 -11.28 -5.90
C SER A 63 -33.64 -10.21 -6.98
N ALA A 64 -32.50 -10.00 -7.65
CA ALA A 64 -32.42 -9.10 -8.80
C ALA A 64 -33.30 -9.61 -9.96
N ALA A 65 -33.39 -10.92 -10.17
CA ALA A 65 -34.14 -11.49 -11.28
C ALA A 65 -35.67 -11.32 -11.13
N ARG A 66 -36.19 -11.30 -9.90
CA ARG A 66 -37.62 -11.08 -9.62
C ARG A 66 -37.98 -9.68 -9.14
N SER A 67 -36.99 -8.87 -8.76
CA SER A 67 -37.23 -7.58 -8.10
C SER A 67 -37.95 -7.77 -6.76
N GLU A 68 -37.54 -8.78 -5.99
CA GLU A 68 -38.24 -9.20 -4.78
C GLU A 68 -37.26 -9.35 -3.61
N MET A 69 -37.69 -8.94 -2.42
CA MET A 69 -37.09 -9.31 -1.14
C MET A 69 -37.79 -10.56 -0.61
N ALA A 70 -37.05 -11.62 -0.31
CA ALA A 70 -37.58 -12.86 0.26
C ALA A 70 -37.14 -13.00 1.72
N ARG A 71 -38.10 -13.10 2.65
CA ARG A 71 -37.78 -13.41 4.05
C ARG A 71 -37.53 -14.90 4.17
N VAL A 72 -36.28 -15.26 4.49
CA VAL A 72 -35.84 -16.64 4.66
C VAL A 72 -35.68 -16.95 6.13
N ASN A 73 -36.40 -17.97 6.60
CA ASN A 73 -36.28 -18.48 7.96
C ASN A 73 -35.04 -19.36 8.08
N GLY A 74 -34.16 -19.03 9.02
CA GLY A 74 -32.89 -19.71 9.24
C GLY A 74 -33.04 -21.12 9.82
N VAL A 75 -34.10 -21.36 10.59
CA VAL A 75 -34.36 -22.67 11.20
C VAL A 75 -34.98 -23.63 10.19
N THR A 76 -35.93 -23.19 9.38
CA THR A 76 -36.64 -24.06 8.42
C THR A 76 -36.02 -24.06 7.03
N ALA A 77 -35.19 -23.07 6.70
CA ALA A 77 -34.66 -22.82 5.37
C ALA A 77 -35.78 -22.69 4.31
N ARG A 78 -36.87 -22.00 4.67
CA ARG A 78 -38.01 -21.72 3.80
C ARG A 78 -38.28 -20.23 3.69
N VAL A 79 -38.97 -19.86 2.62
CA VAL A 79 -39.42 -18.48 2.39
C VAL A 79 -40.77 -18.29 3.07
N ASP A 80 -40.81 -17.41 4.06
CA ASP A 80 -42.05 -17.13 4.80
C ASP A 80 -42.92 -16.12 4.06
N THR A 81 -42.29 -15.08 3.49
CA THR A 81 -42.96 -14.00 2.78
C THR A 81 -42.06 -13.37 1.73
N ARG A 82 -42.65 -12.64 0.77
CA ARG A 82 -41.96 -11.89 -0.27
C ARG A 82 -42.57 -10.50 -0.44
N VAL A 83 -41.71 -9.54 -0.73
CA VAL A 83 -42.11 -8.16 -1.05
C VAL A 83 -41.52 -7.78 -2.40
N GLU A 84 -42.38 -7.38 -3.33
CA GLU A 84 -41.96 -6.84 -4.62
C GLU A 84 -41.44 -5.42 -4.42
N ILE A 85 -40.28 -5.12 -5.01
CA ILE A 85 -39.68 -3.79 -5.08
C ILE A 85 -39.90 -3.26 -6.50
N PRO A 86 -40.81 -2.30 -6.71
CA PRO A 86 -41.16 -1.83 -8.04
C PRO A 86 -39.95 -1.23 -8.77
N GLY A 87 -39.77 -1.60 -10.04
CA GLY A 87 -38.78 -0.95 -10.92
C GLY A 87 -37.31 -1.31 -10.68
N ALA A 88 -37.00 -2.20 -9.75
CA ALA A 88 -35.62 -2.59 -9.40
C ALA A 88 -35.17 -3.91 -10.06
N ARG A 89 -35.88 -4.39 -11.09
CA ARG A 89 -35.57 -5.68 -11.73
C ARG A 89 -34.21 -5.61 -12.42
N ARG A 90 -33.34 -6.58 -12.11
CA ARG A 90 -31.93 -6.65 -12.53
C ARG A 90 -31.05 -5.51 -12.03
N HIS A 91 -31.55 -4.71 -11.09
CA HIS A 91 -30.72 -3.70 -10.46
C HIS A 91 -29.89 -4.34 -9.34
N PRO A 92 -28.61 -3.99 -9.23
CA PRO A 92 -27.84 -4.28 -8.05
C PRO A 92 -28.41 -3.46 -6.90
N MET A 93 -28.73 -4.12 -5.80
CA MET A 93 -29.30 -3.50 -4.60
C MET A 93 -28.33 -3.66 -3.46
N GLN A 94 -28.19 -2.62 -2.66
CA GLN A 94 -27.72 -2.73 -1.30
C GLN A 94 -28.93 -2.95 -0.39
N VAL A 95 -28.86 -3.99 0.43
CA VAL A 95 -29.85 -4.32 1.45
C VAL A 95 -29.22 -4.14 2.81
N THR A 96 -29.81 -3.29 3.64
CA THR A 96 -29.44 -3.15 5.05
C THR A 96 -30.68 -3.40 5.91
N GLN A 97 -30.56 -4.23 6.94
CA GLN A 97 -31.73 -4.79 7.64
C GLN A 97 -31.56 -4.81 9.16
N THR A 98 -32.65 -4.50 9.86
CA THR A 98 -32.80 -4.70 11.31
C THR A 98 -34.05 -5.54 11.57
N ASP A 99 -34.36 -5.79 12.84
CA ASP A 99 -35.52 -6.58 13.24
C ASP A 99 -36.86 -5.91 12.89
N ARG A 100 -36.84 -4.58 12.65
CA ARG A 100 -38.04 -3.77 12.42
C ARG A 100 -38.15 -3.20 11.00
N MET A 101 -37.04 -3.00 10.31
CA MET A 101 -37.04 -2.26 9.04
C MET A 101 -35.96 -2.74 8.07
N LEU A 102 -36.21 -2.54 6.77
CA LEU A 102 -35.20 -2.64 5.71
C LEU A 102 -34.96 -1.26 5.12
N ILE A 103 -33.70 -0.96 4.84
CA ILE A 103 -33.37 0.09 3.88
C ILE A 103 -32.78 -0.56 2.64
N LEU A 104 -33.40 -0.28 1.51
CA LEU A 104 -33.04 -0.80 0.20
C LEU A 104 -32.49 0.37 -0.61
N ARG A 105 -31.24 0.26 -1.07
CA ARG A 105 -30.64 1.24 -1.97
C ARG A 105 -30.39 0.63 -3.33
N ASP A 106 -31.02 1.20 -4.35
CA ASP A 106 -30.78 0.87 -5.75
C ASP A 106 -29.49 1.54 -6.22
N LEU A 107 -28.49 0.72 -6.56
CA LEU A 107 -27.18 1.21 -6.98
C LEU A 107 -27.23 1.84 -8.39
N ASN A 108 -28.20 1.49 -9.23
CA ASN A 108 -28.36 2.06 -10.56
C ASN A 108 -29.03 3.44 -10.54
N THR A 109 -30.04 3.63 -9.70
CA THR A 109 -30.83 4.87 -9.65
C THR A 109 -30.48 5.77 -8.48
N GLY A 110 -29.77 5.25 -7.48
CA GLY A 110 -29.49 5.94 -6.22
C GLY A 110 -30.73 6.07 -5.32
N GLN A 111 -31.87 5.48 -5.69
CA GLN A 111 -33.08 5.50 -4.88
C GLN A 111 -32.86 4.70 -3.60
N VAL A 112 -33.21 5.30 -2.47
CA VAL A 112 -33.22 4.69 -1.14
C VAL A 112 -34.68 4.54 -0.73
N SER A 113 -35.10 3.34 -0.37
CA SER A 113 -36.44 3.03 0.08
C SER A 113 -36.39 2.43 1.48
N SER A 114 -37.22 2.94 2.39
CA SER A 114 -37.41 2.35 3.71
C SER A 114 -38.67 1.49 3.70
N LEU A 115 -38.55 0.26 4.19
CA LEU A 115 -39.61 -0.72 4.28
C LEU A 115 -39.85 -1.10 5.75
N ASP A 116 -41.09 -1.00 6.20
CA ASP A 116 -41.50 -1.50 7.51
C ASP A 116 -41.75 -3.01 7.43
N LEU A 117 -41.08 -3.80 8.29
CA LEU A 117 -41.22 -5.25 8.29
C LEU A 117 -42.53 -5.74 8.92
N ALA A 118 -43.22 -4.91 9.71
CA ALA A 118 -44.52 -5.25 10.28
C ALA A 118 -45.65 -5.13 9.25
N THR A 119 -45.61 -4.10 8.40
CA THR A 119 -46.65 -3.82 7.40
C THR A 119 -46.28 -4.29 5.99
N LEU A 120 -45.00 -4.58 5.75
CA LEU A 120 -44.43 -4.89 4.43
C LEU A 120 -44.68 -3.78 3.39
N GLN A 121 -44.77 -2.53 3.85
CA GLN A 121 -45.00 -1.36 3.01
C GLN A 121 -43.78 -0.45 2.97
N ILE A 122 -43.54 0.15 1.81
CA ILE A 122 -42.54 1.20 1.66
C ILE A 122 -43.06 2.45 2.38
N MET A 123 -42.37 2.85 3.45
CA MET A 123 -42.73 4.01 4.25
C MET A 123 -42.29 5.32 3.59
N ALA A 124 -41.08 5.32 3.04
CA ALA A 124 -40.44 6.50 2.51
C ALA A 124 -39.48 6.15 1.37
N THR A 125 -39.28 7.12 0.46
CA THR A 125 -38.25 7.05 -0.57
C THR A 125 -37.47 8.34 -0.62
N SER A 126 -36.17 8.24 -0.89
CA SER A 126 -35.25 9.36 -1.05
C SER A 126 -34.26 9.03 -2.17
N SER A 127 -33.46 10.01 -2.58
CA SER A 127 -32.46 9.83 -3.64
C SER A 127 -31.07 10.19 -3.14
N THR A 128 -30.11 9.38 -3.52
CA THR A 128 -28.67 9.59 -3.33
C THR A 128 -27.96 9.58 -4.68
N THR A 129 -26.68 9.91 -4.71
CA THR A 129 -25.86 9.72 -5.92
C THR A 129 -25.89 8.23 -6.30
N PRO A 130 -26.24 7.85 -7.55
CA PRO A 130 -26.22 6.45 -7.96
C PRO A 130 -24.80 5.87 -7.94
N GLY A 131 -24.66 4.59 -7.61
CA GLY A 131 -23.41 3.83 -7.73
C GLY A 131 -22.86 3.31 -6.41
N LEU A 132 -21.61 2.83 -6.45
CA LEU A 132 -20.90 2.20 -5.33
C LEU A 132 -20.20 3.21 -4.40
N GLY A 133 -20.03 4.47 -4.84
CA GLY A 133 -19.42 5.54 -4.05
C GLY A 133 -20.32 6.14 -2.96
N VAL A 134 -21.53 5.59 -2.77
CA VAL A 134 -22.41 5.94 -1.67
C VAL A 134 -22.93 4.66 -1.03
N ASN A 135 -22.93 4.59 0.29
CA ASN A 135 -23.37 3.47 1.11
C ASN A 135 -24.50 3.94 2.04
N VAL A 136 -25.46 3.05 2.37
CA VAL A 136 -26.44 3.25 3.43
C VAL A 136 -26.22 2.25 4.57
N ALA A 137 -25.98 2.79 5.76
CA ALA A 137 -25.87 2.05 7.00
C ALA A 137 -27.18 2.13 7.79
N LEU A 138 -27.52 1.06 8.50
CA LEU A 138 -28.70 0.97 9.36
C LEU A 138 -28.34 0.11 10.58
N HIS A 139 -28.69 0.59 11.76
CA HIS A 139 -28.57 -0.12 13.03
C HIS A 139 -29.71 0.30 13.95
N GLU A 140 -30.49 -0.67 14.43
CA GLU A 140 -31.73 -0.44 15.18
C GLU A 140 -32.64 0.59 14.49
N ASP A 141 -32.81 1.76 15.09
CA ASP A 141 -33.60 2.89 14.59
C ASP A 141 -32.74 4.00 13.97
N SER A 142 -31.42 3.79 13.78
CA SER A 142 -30.51 4.79 13.22
C SER A 142 -30.06 4.43 11.81
N ALA A 143 -30.14 5.39 10.88
CA ALA A 143 -29.66 5.21 9.51
C ALA A 143 -28.72 6.32 9.06
N PHE A 144 -27.76 6.00 8.19
CA PHE A 144 -26.83 6.97 7.61
C PHE A 144 -26.65 6.74 6.12
N VAL A 145 -26.54 7.84 5.37
CA VAL A 145 -25.96 7.86 4.02
C VAL A 145 -24.50 8.30 4.15
N VAL A 146 -23.59 7.47 3.65
CA VAL A 146 -22.15 7.69 3.63
C VAL A 146 -21.71 7.89 2.17
N ASP A 147 -21.44 9.13 1.78
CA ASP A 147 -20.89 9.48 0.47
C ASP A 147 -19.35 9.45 0.56
N SER A 148 -18.75 8.35 0.10
CA SER A 148 -17.30 8.16 0.18
C SER A 148 -16.55 9.13 -0.71
N VAL A 149 -17.13 9.48 -1.86
CA VAL A 149 -16.51 10.33 -2.87
C VAL A 149 -16.45 11.79 -2.39
N GLN A 150 -17.49 12.28 -1.70
CA GLN A 150 -17.56 13.66 -1.22
C GLN A 150 -17.15 13.84 0.25
N GLY A 151 -16.95 12.74 1.00
CA GLY A 151 -16.61 12.80 2.42
C GLY A 151 -17.79 13.28 3.28
N VAL A 152 -19.03 12.93 2.91
CA VAL A 152 -20.23 13.40 3.61
C VAL A 152 -20.94 12.22 4.28
N VAL A 153 -21.10 12.31 5.60
CA VAL A 153 -21.82 11.32 6.41
C VAL A 153 -23.07 11.97 6.99
N ARG A 154 -24.24 11.53 6.54
CA ARG A 154 -25.53 12.15 6.87
C ARG A 154 -26.47 11.16 7.53
N GLN A 155 -26.87 11.46 8.76
CA GLN A 155 -27.91 10.70 9.45
C GLN A 155 -29.27 10.95 8.81
N LEU A 156 -30.06 9.89 8.70
CA LEU A 156 -31.46 9.91 8.28
C LEU A 156 -32.33 9.32 9.40
N ASP A 157 -33.55 9.83 9.53
CA ASP A 157 -34.62 9.12 10.23
C ASP A 157 -35.08 7.99 9.30
N PRO A 158 -34.87 6.71 9.62
CA PRO A 158 -35.21 5.62 8.72
C PRO A 158 -36.70 5.50 8.44
N ARG A 159 -37.59 6.05 9.28
CA ARG A 159 -39.05 6.00 9.09
C ARG A 159 -39.53 6.94 7.98
N SER A 160 -38.79 8.03 7.75
CA SER A 160 -39.15 9.10 6.79
C SER A 160 -38.09 9.34 5.71
N LEU A 161 -36.88 8.80 5.89
CA LEU A 161 -35.65 9.11 5.17
C LEU A 161 -35.30 10.61 5.15
N ALA A 162 -35.86 11.39 6.06
CA ALA A 162 -35.54 12.80 6.22
C ALA A 162 -34.17 12.96 6.91
N PRO A 163 -33.33 13.92 6.49
CA PRO A 163 -32.08 14.23 7.17
C PRO A 163 -32.29 14.63 8.64
N VAL A 164 -31.43 14.11 9.52
CA VAL A 164 -31.38 14.49 10.93
C VAL A 164 -30.15 15.38 11.15
N GLY A 165 -30.40 16.66 11.46
CA GLY A 165 -29.34 17.63 11.75
C GLY A 165 -28.40 17.93 10.59
N GLN A 166 -27.20 18.42 10.93
CA GLN A 166 -26.13 18.66 9.97
C GLN A 166 -25.30 17.39 9.74
N PRO A 167 -24.81 17.13 8.51
CA PRO A 167 -23.94 16.01 8.24
C PRO A 167 -22.55 16.21 8.84
N VAL A 168 -21.90 15.11 9.23
CA VAL A 168 -20.46 15.09 9.54
C VAL A 168 -19.69 15.13 8.22
N ARG A 169 -18.68 15.98 8.13
CA ARG A 169 -17.88 16.18 6.92
C ARG A 169 -16.43 15.80 7.17
N TYR A 170 -15.88 15.05 6.24
CA TYR A 170 -14.49 14.65 6.17
C TYR A 170 -13.87 15.15 4.86
N PRO A 171 -12.53 15.13 4.74
CA PRO A 171 -11.92 15.19 3.44
C PRO A 171 -12.54 14.13 2.50
N PRO A 172 -12.71 14.46 1.20
CA PRO A 172 -13.21 13.52 0.22
C PRO A 172 -12.37 12.24 0.17
N GLY A 173 -13.03 11.09 0.01
CA GLY A 173 -12.38 9.80 -0.11
C GLY A 173 -12.37 8.94 1.16
N ILE A 174 -13.42 9.03 1.98
CA ILE A 174 -13.62 8.19 3.16
C ILE A 174 -13.99 6.75 2.78
N THR A 175 -13.82 5.81 3.70
CA THR A 175 -14.17 4.39 3.51
C THR A 175 -14.82 3.80 4.76
N GLY A 176 -15.47 2.65 4.63
CA GLY A 176 -16.30 2.05 5.68
C GLY A 176 -17.75 2.55 5.64
N GLY A 177 -18.28 2.95 6.78
CA GLY A 177 -19.68 3.34 6.93
C GLY A 177 -20.58 2.16 7.29
N SER A 178 -20.18 1.36 8.27
CA SER A 178 -21.02 0.35 8.91
C SER A 178 -21.05 0.58 10.42
N PHE A 179 -22.07 0.02 11.07
CA PHE A 179 -22.20 0.06 12.53
C PHE A 179 -21.45 -1.11 13.18
N ASP A 180 -20.89 -0.87 14.36
CA ASP A 180 -20.60 -1.93 15.33
C ASP A 180 -21.88 -2.31 16.11
N ASP A 181 -21.82 -3.35 16.93
CA ASP A 181 -23.00 -3.80 17.69
C ASP A 181 -23.31 -2.88 18.89
N GLU A 182 -22.45 -1.89 19.17
CA GLU A 182 -22.71 -0.81 20.14
C GLU A 182 -23.47 0.38 19.53
N GLY A 183 -23.74 0.35 18.22
CA GLY A 183 -24.49 1.40 17.51
C GLY A 183 -23.64 2.62 17.12
N ASN A 184 -22.32 2.52 17.11
CA ASN A 184 -21.43 3.54 16.55
C ASN A 184 -21.17 3.28 15.06
N LEU A 185 -21.35 4.31 14.23
CA LEU A 185 -20.97 4.26 12.83
C LEU A 185 -19.47 4.52 12.68
N TRP A 186 -18.74 3.59 12.07
CA TRP A 186 -17.30 3.72 11.88
C TRP A 186 -16.93 4.12 10.45
N VAL A 187 -16.11 5.17 10.33
CA VAL A 187 -15.64 5.72 9.06
C VAL A 187 -14.13 5.92 9.13
N ALA A 188 -13.40 5.36 8.17
CA ALA A 188 -11.98 5.62 8.01
C ALA A 188 -11.74 6.80 7.07
N VAL A 189 -10.71 7.58 7.37
CA VAL A 189 -10.30 8.78 6.63
C VAL A 189 -8.87 8.55 6.12
N PRO A 190 -8.70 7.87 4.96
CA PRO A 190 -7.40 7.55 4.38
C PRO A 190 -6.44 8.74 4.31
N SER A 191 -6.91 9.91 3.89
CA SER A 191 -6.08 11.13 3.78
C SER A 191 -5.43 11.57 5.09
N GLU A 192 -6.00 11.18 6.23
CA GLU A 192 -5.53 11.52 7.56
C GLU A 192 -4.90 10.31 8.29
N GLY A 193 -5.12 9.08 7.81
CA GLY A 193 -4.66 7.87 8.49
C GLY A 193 -5.48 7.53 9.74
N THR A 194 -6.70 8.05 9.84
CA THR A 194 -7.53 7.95 11.04
C THR A 194 -8.79 7.12 10.81
N VAL A 195 -9.40 6.67 11.91
CA VAL A 195 -10.77 6.14 11.92
C VAL A 195 -11.59 6.87 12.98
N SER A 196 -12.83 7.22 12.64
CA SER A 196 -13.73 7.97 13.51
C SER A 196 -14.99 7.15 13.84
N ALA A 197 -15.38 7.21 15.12
CA ALA A 197 -16.65 6.72 15.61
C ALA A 197 -17.67 7.87 15.64
N ILE A 198 -18.77 7.70 14.93
CA ILE A 198 -19.87 8.65 14.85
C ILE A 198 -21.05 8.09 15.64
N THR A 199 -21.44 8.82 16.67
CA THR A 199 -22.63 8.46 17.46
C THR A 199 -23.86 9.11 16.84
N PRO A 200 -24.92 8.34 16.56
CA PRO A 200 -26.18 8.87 16.06
C PRO A 200 -26.77 9.92 17.01
N ALA A 201 -27.38 10.96 16.46
CA ALA A 201 -28.26 11.82 17.23
C ALA A 201 -29.58 11.11 17.55
N GLU A 202 -30.24 11.53 18.63
CA GLU A 202 -31.59 11.09 18.94
C GLU A 202 -32.55 11.50 17.81
N LEU A 203 -33.47 10.58 17.46
CA LEU A 203 -34.49 10.86 16.47
C LEU A 203 -35.61 11.73 17.06
N PRO A 204 -36.23 12.61 16.26
CA PRO A 204 -37.45 13.29 16.67
C PRO A 204 -38.60 12.31 16.95
N ASP A 205 -39.48 12.66 17.88
CA ASP A 205 -40.68 11.87 18.19
C ASP A 205 -41.56 11.67 16.95
N GLU A 206 -41.78 12.74 16.16
CA GLU A 206 -42.54 12.70 14.92
C GLU A 206 -41.63 12.48 13.70
N PRO A 207 -41.85 11.40 12.90
CA PRO A 207 -41.08 11.13 11.69
C PRO A 207 -41.13 12.28 10.68
N GLY A 208 -39.97 12.67 10.16
CA GLY A 208 -39.87 13.70 9.11
C GLY A 208 -40.00 15.13 9.59
N SER A 209 -40.15 15.36 10.90
CA SER A 209 -40.08 16.70 11.48
C SER A 209 -38.64 17.25 11.37
N ALA A 210 -38.51 18.47 10.85
CA ALA A 210 -37.21 19.14 10.79
C ALA A 210 -36.77 19.51 12.21
N ALA A 211 -35.64 18.98 12.66
CA ALA A 211 -35.01 19.42 13.89
C ALA A 211 -34.73 20.94 13.82
N PRO A 212 -35.09 21.73 14.85
CA PRO A 212 -34.73 23.14 14.92
C PRO A 212 -33.19 23.30 14.82
N PRO A 213 -32.67 24.33 14.13
CA PRO A 213 -31.23 24.50 13.87
C PRO A 213 -30.33 24.46 15.12
N ASP A 214 -30.87 24.81 16.29
CA ASP A 214 -30.15 24.95 17.56
C ASP A 214 -30.46 23.83 18.58
N ALA A 215 -31.20 22.79 18.20
CA ALA A 215 -31.63 21.73 19.13
C ALA A 215 -30.52 20.71 19.50
N GLY A 216 -29.30 20.85 18.97
CA GLY A 216 -28.21 19.89 19.23
C GLY A 216 -28.42 18.50 18.66
N LEU A 217 -29.43 18.32 17.80
CA LEU A 217 -29.84 17.08 17.11
C LEU A 217 -29.00 16.83 15.85
N SER A 218 -27.67 16.84 15.97
CA SER A 218 -26.77 16.46 14.87
C SER A 218 -25.89 15.30 15.31
N PRO A 219 -25.63 14.32 14.42
CA PRO A 219 -24.69 13.24 14.72
C PRO A 219 -23.36 13.83 15.17
N ARG A 220 -22.76 13.20 16.18
CA ARG A 220 -21.52 13.69 16.78
C ARG A 220 -20.39 12.75 16.41
N GLN A 221 -19.31 13.32 15.89
CA GLN A 221 -18.03 12.62 15.85
C GLN A 221 -17.53 12.56 17.30
N VAL A 222 -17.55 11.36 17.89
CA VAL A 222 -17.30 11.20 19.33
C VAL A 222 -15.84 10.92 19.60
N ARG A 223 -15.18 10.10 18.76
CA ARG A 223 -13.75 9.78 18.90
C ARG A 223 -13.11 9.56 17.55
N THR A 224 -11.83 9.91 17.46
CA THR A 224 -10.97 9.66 16.30
C THR A 224 -9.69 9.02 16.78
N TYR A 225 -9.23 8.01 16.05
CA TYR A 225 -8.08 7.20 16.40
C TYR A 225 -7.10 7.16 15.24
N ASP A 226 -5.81 7.36 15.53
CA ASP A 226 -4.74 7.15 14.56
C ASP A 226 -4.56 5.65 14.33
N VAL A 227 -4.78 5.21 13.10
CA VAL A 227 -4.70 3.79 12.70
C VAL A 227 -3.66 3.56 11.60
N ALA A 228 -3.19 4.60 10.94
CA ALA A 228 -2.18 4.52 9.89
C ALA A 228 -1.48 5.88 9.70
N GLY A 229 -0.50 5.92 8.80
CA GLY A 229 -0.02 7.21 8.28
C GLY A 229 -1.06 7.87 7.38
N PRO A 230 -0.99 9.20 7.19
CA PRO A 230 -1.86 9.89 6.24
C PRO A 230 -1.65 9.37 4.81
N SER A 231 -2.74 9.35 4.03
CA SER A 231 -2.81 8.81 2.67
C SER A 231 -2.57 7.29 2.54
N HIS A 232 -2.56 6.55 3.65
CA HIS A 232 -2.57 5.09 3.61
C HIS A 232 -3.91 4.57 3.10
N GLU A 233 -3.88 3.45 2.38
CA GLU A 233 -5.09 2.77 1.93
C GLU A 233 -5.68 1.92 3.05
N LEU A 234 -6.91 2.27 3.45
CA LEU A 234 -7.60 1.67 4.58
C LEU A 234 -8.81 0.86 4.10
N VAL A 235 -8.98 -0.33 4.66
CA VAL A 235 -10.20 -1.15 4.53
C VAL A 235 -10.75 -1.38 5.93
N VAL A 236 -12.06 -1.27 6.10
CA VAL A 236 -12.72 -1.28 7.41
C VAL A 236 -13.63 -2.49 7.54
N SER A 237 -13.62 -3.11 8.72
CA SER A 237 -14.61 -4.09 9.17
C SER A 237 -15.07 -3.70 10.56
N THR A 238 -16.37 -3.55 10.77
CA THR A 238 -16.88 -3.35 12.13
C THR A 238 -16.81 -4.66 12.92
N LEU A 239 -16.63 -4.53 14.22
CA LEU A 239 -16.54 -5.66 15.15
C LEU A 239 -17.78 -5.65 16.05
N ASP A 240 -17.94 -6.69 16.88
CA ASP A 240 -18.97 -6.67 17.94
C ASP A 240 -18.84 -5.41 18.83
N GLU A 241 -17.59 -5.05 19.14
CA GLU A 241 -17.23 -3.80 19.82
C GLU A 241 -16.10 -3.14 19.04
N GLY A 242 -16.37 -1.97 18.47
CA GLY A 242 -15.39 -1.16 17.76
C GLY A 242 -15.11 -1.60 16.32
N VAL A 243 -13.86 -1.46 15.88
CA VAL A 243 -13.52 -1.56 14.44
C VAL A 243 -12.16 -2.20 14.20
N ALA A 244 -12.04 -2.95 13.11
CA ALA A 244 -10.78 -3.39 12.53
C ALA A 244 -10.50 -2.62 11.23
N VAL A 245 -9.31 -2.04 11.15
CA VAL A 245 -8.81 -1.28 10.00
C VAL A 245 -7.60 -2.01 9.44
N LEU A 246 -7.72 -2.54 8.24
CA LEU A 246 -6.60 -3.06 7.48
C LEU A 246 -5.92 -1.90 6.76
N ASP A 247 -4.74 -1.55 7.24
CA ASP A 247 -3.79 -0.68 6.55
C ASP A 247 -3.06 -1.53 5.49
N ARG A 248 -3.57 -1.47 4.24
CA ARG A 248 -3.00 -2.21 3.10
C ARG A 248 -1.59 -1.70 2.78
N THR A 249 -1.33 -0.43 3.06
CA THR A 249 -0.10 0.27 2.76
C THR A 249 1.07 -0.17 3.64
N SER A 250 0.85 -0.32 4.95
CA SER A 250 1.85 -0.88 5.88
C SER A 250 1.74 -2.39 6.10
N SER A 251 0.75 -3.05 5.45
CA SER A 251 0.39 -4.44 5.70
C SER A 251 0.19 -4.72 7.19
N ALA A 252 -0.68 -3.96 7.84
CA ALA A 252 -0.99 -4.13 9.25
C ALA A 252 -2.51 -4.09 9.48
N LEU A 253 -2.99 -4.92 10.40
CA LEU A 253 -4.36 -4.79 10.90
C LEU A 253 -4.32 -4.01 12.21
N VAL A 254 -5.08 -2.94 12.31
CA VAL A 254 -5.27 -2.18 13.54
C VAL A 254 -6.68 -2.37 14.04
N THR A 255 -6.83 -2.81 15.28
CA THR A 255 -8.14 -2.90 15.94
C THR A 255 -8.29 -1.76 16.94
N VAL A 256 -9.50 -1.21 17.02
CA VAL A 256 -9.89 -0.24 18.03
C VAL A 256 -11.03 -0.86 18.83
N ARG A 257 -10.79 -1.17 20.11
CA ARG A 257 -11.78 -1.75 21.05
C ARG A 257 -11.65 -1.09 22.41
N GLY A 258 -12.76 -0.76 23.09
CA GLY A 258 -12.71 -0.06 24.37
C GLY A 258 -11.95 1.28 24.35
N GLY A 259 -11.74 1.87 23.17
CA GLY A 259 -10.89 3.03 22.96
C GLY A 259 -9.38 2.78 22.94
N GLU A 260 -8.93 1.54 23.02
CA GLU A 260 -7.53 1.15 22.82
C GLU A 260 -7.26 0.77 21.36
N THR A 261 -6.14 1.23 20.81
CA THR A 261 -5.66 0.81 19.49
C THR A 261 -4.61 -0.30 19.63
N ARG A 262 -4.80 -1.40 18.89
CA ARG A 262 -3.84 -2.53 18.84
C ARG A 262 -3.44 -2.80 17.40
N ARG A 263 -2.13 -2.82 17.13
CA ARG A 263 -1.58 -3.03 15.78
C ARG A 263 -0.95 -4.41 15.65
N ALA A 264 -1.40 -5.16 14.66
CA ALA A 264 -0.86 -6.45 14.26
C ALA A 264 -0.17 -6.34 12.90
N PRO A 265 1.18 -6.38 12.82
CA PRO A 265 1.88 -6.40 11.54
C PRO A 265 1.64 -7.73 10.81
N LEU A 266 1.32 -7.65 9.53
CA LEU A 266 1.03 -8.77 8.65
C LEU A 266 2.08 -8.89 7.55
N LYS A 267 2.37 -10.12 7.15
CA LYS A 267 3.20 -10.40 5.97
C LYS A 267 2.29 -10.77 4.81
N LEU A 268 1.70 -9.75 4.20
CA LEU A 268 0.88 -9.86 3.00
C LEU A 268 1.79 -9.72 1.77
N SER A 269 1.48 -10.46 0.72
CA SER A 269 2.18 -10.36 -0.57
C SER A 269 1.24 -10.00 -1.72
N GLY A 270 0.10 -9.40 -1.37
CA GLY A 270 -0.90 -8.86 -2.28
C GLY A 270 -2.00 -8.13 -1.51
N THR A 271 -2.98 -7.61 -2.25
CA THR A 271 -4.13 -6.87 -1.72
C THR A 271 -4.97 -7.69 -0.74
N GLY A 272 -4.96 -7.28 0.53
CA GLY A 272 -5.85 -7.81 1.55
C GLY A 272 -7.22 -7.12 1.55
N THR A 273 -8.28 -7.87 1.86
CA THR A 273 -9.65 -7.38 2.04
C THR A 273 -10.26 -7.92 3.33
N LEU A 274 -11.29 -7.25 3.83
CA LEU A 274 -12.04 -7.59 5.03
C LEU A 274 -13.53 -7.76 4.71
N PRO A 275 -14.28 -8.60 5.47
CA PRO A 275 -15.74 -8.58 5.43
C PRO A 275 -16.27 -7.26 6.01
N ALA A 276 -17.52 -6.88 5.68
CA ALA A 276 -18.11 -5.63 6.17
C ALA A 276 -18.24 -5.58 7.70
N HIS A 277 -18.56 -6.72 8.31
CA HIS A 277 -18.63 -6.92 9.75
C HIS A 277 -17.95 -8.25 10.12
N THR A 278 -17.28 -8.30 11.25
CA THR A 278 -16.59 -9.47 11.78
C THR A 278 -17.06 -9.76 13.19
N THR A 279 -17.67 -10.92 13.38
CA THR A 279 -18.09 -11.39 14.70
C THR A 279 -16.99 -12.16 15.40
N GLY A 280 -16.83 -11.92 16.71
CA GLY A 280 -15.94 -12.67 17.58
C GLY A 280 -14.52 -12.09 17.72
N PRO A 281 -13.60 -12.87 18.30
CA PRO A 281 -12.31 -12.35 18.79
C PRO A 281 -11.22 -12.27 17.70
N VAL A 282 -11.47 -12.79 16.50
CA VAL A 282 -10.48 -12.88 15.42
C VAL A 282 -10.96 -12.21 14.16
N VAL A 283 -10.05 -11.56 13.45
CA VAL A 283 -10.33 -10.86 12.20
C VAL A 283 -9.69 -11.60 11.03
N PRO A 284 -10.48 -12.11 10.07
CA PRO A 284 -9.96 -12.71 8.86
C PRO A 284 -9.61 -11.63 7.81
N VAL A 285 -8.36 -11.66 7.33
CA VAL A 285 -7.87 -10.85 6.22
C VAL A 285 -7.65 -11.76 5.01
N THR A 286 -8.40 -11.52 3.92
CA THR A 286 -8.31 -12.34 2.70
C THR A 286 -7.44 -11.64 1.65
N VAL A 287 -6.39 -12.31 1.17
CA VAL A 287 -5.59 -11.91 0.01
C VAL A 287 -6.09 -12.66 -1.21
N THR A 288 -6.95 -12.02 -2.02
CA THR A 288 -7.73 -12.67 -3.08
C THR A 288 -6.86 -13.24 -4.20
N GLY A 289 -5.87 -12.48 -4.68
CA GLY A 289 -4.93 -12.92 -5.73
C GLY A 289 -4.09 -14.14 -5.35
N GLN A 290 -3.96 -14.42 -4.05
CA GLN A 290 -3.25 -15.59 -3.53
C GLN A 290 -4.18 -16.66 -2.98
N ARG A 291 -5.49 -16.38 -2.96
CA ARG A 291 -6.52 -17.18 -2.29
C ARG A 291 -6.11 -17.56 -0.87
N ARG A 292 -5.64 -16.59 -0.08
CA ARG A 292 -5.06 -16.83 1.25
C ARG A 292 -5.79 -16.04 2.33
N VAL A 293 -6.09 -16.67 3.45
CA VAL A 293 -6.72 -16.03 4.61
C VAL A 293 -5.71 -15.97 5.74
N HIS A 294 -5.51 -14.79 6.30
CA HIS A 294 -4.71 -14.51 7.48
C HIS A 294 -5.65 -14.21 8.64
N VAL A 295 -5.57 -14.99 9.72
CA VAL A 295 -6.41 -14.81 10.90
C VAL A 295 -5.62 -14.06 11.94
N VAL A 296 -6.13 -12.91 12.36
CA VAL A 296 -5.48 -12.00 13.28
C VAL A 296 -6.26 -11.98 14.59
N ALA A 297 -5.56 -12.13 15.71
CA ALA A 297 -6.14 -11.99 17.03
C ALA A 297 -5.30 -10.97 17.80
N GLU A 298 -5.97 -10.02 18.45
CA GLU A 298 -5.35 -8.96 19.25
C GLU A 298 -4.27 -8.17 18.48
N ASP A 299 -2.99 -8.53 18.64
CA ASP A 299 -1.82 -7.82 18.14
C ASP A 299 -0.95 -8.65 17.18
N ARG A 300 -1.41 -9.83 16.75
CA ARG A 300 -0.61 -10.72 15.87
C ARG A 300 -1.43 -11.60 14.96
N GLU A 301 -0.81 -12.00 13.84
CA GLU A 301 -1.29 -13.12 13.05
C GLU A 301 -1.17 -14.41 13.89
N VAL A 302 -2.31 -15.06 14.13
CA VAL A 302 -2.38 -16.33 14.85
C VAL A 302 -2.50 -17.51 13.89
N ARG A 303 -2.91 -17.27 12.63
CA ARG A 303 -3.08 -18.33 11.64
C ARG A 303 -3.03 -17.84 10.21
N ARG A 304 -2.76 -18.79 9.32
CA ARG A 304 -2.84 -18.60 7.87
C ARG A 304 -3.23 -19.89 7.18
N PHE A 305 -4.12 -19.82 6.19
CA PHE A 305 -4.52 -20.97 5.37
C PHE A 305 -4.87 -20.55 3.94
N THR A 306 -4.85 -21.51 3.01
CA THR A 306 -5.13 -21.29 1.58
C THR A 306 -6.52 -21.81 1.24
N VAL A 307 -7.27 -21.04 0.46
CA VAL A 307 -8.59 -21.40 -0.05
C VAL A 307 -8.43 -22.14 -1.38
N PRO A 308 -9.03 -23.35 -1.55
CA PRO A 308 -8.97 -24.10 -2.81
C PRO A 308 -9.53 -23.31 -4.00
N GLY A 309 -9.14 -23.66 -5.23
CA GLY A 309 -9.63 -23.05 -6.48
C GLY A 309 -8.58 -22.25 -7.24
N THR A 310 -9.00 -21.56 -8.31
CA THR A 310 -8.15 -20.73 -9.18
C THR A 310 -8.79 -19.37 -9.46
N GLY A 311 -7.97 -18.39 -9.85
CA GLY A 311 -8.41 -17.02 -10.11
C GLY A 311 -8.65 -16.18 -8.85
N GLU A 312 -8.92 -14.90 -9.06
CA GLU A 312 -8.94 -13.87 -8.01
C GLU A 312 -10.35 -13.50 -7.51
N ARG A 313 -11.39 -14.14 -8.07
CA ARG A 313 -12.81 -13.87 -7.74
C ARG A 313 -13.23 -14.54 -6.42
N LEU A 314 -12.60 -14.12 -5.35
CA LEU A 314 -12.80 -14.65 -4.01
C LEU A 314 -13.36 -13.55 -3.08
N SER A 315 -14.44 -13.85 -2.38
CA SER A 315 -15.01 -12.96 -1.36
C SER A 315 -14.13 -12.89 -0.10
N PRO A 316 -14.22 -11.80 0.69
CA PRO A 316 -13.62 -11.76 2.02
C PRO A 316 -14.13 -12.93 2.87
N ALA A 317 -13.25 -13.53 3.67
CA ALA A 317 -13.65 -14.63 4.54
C ALA A 317 -14.47 -14.08 5.71
N VAL A 318 -15.60 -14.71 6.01
CA VAL A 318 -16.47 -14.35 7.12
C VAL A 318 -16.19 -15.30 8.29
N ALA A 319 -15.92 -14.74 9.47
CA ALA A 319 -15.74 -15.50 10.70
C ALA A 319 -17.10 -15.65 11.40
N TRP A 320 -17.49 -16.90 11.67
CA TRP A 320 -18.73 -17.20 12.38
C TRP A 320 -18.69 -18.62 12.98
N ALA A 321 -19.26 -18.80 14.17
CA ALA A 321 -19.36 -20.10 14.87
C ALA A 321 -18.04 -20.91 14.88
N ASP A 322 -16.94 -20.25 15.27
CA ASP A 322 -15.58 -20.83 15.30
C ASP A 322 -15.10 -21.41 13.95
N ARG A 323 -15.59 -20.84 12.85
CA ARG A 323 -15.28 -21.23 11.48
C ARG A 323 -15.04 -20.02 10.60
N PHE A 324 -14.43 -20.28 9.45
CA PHE A 324 -14.27 -19.29 8.38
C PHE A 324 -14.99 -19.76 7.13
N TYR A 325 -15.77 -18.88 6.52
CA TYR A 325 -16.51 -19.13 5.29
C TYR A 325 -16.00 -18.21 4.19
N CYS A 326 -15.65 -18.78 3.04
CA CYS A 326 -15.12 -18.00 1.93
C CYS A 326 -15.74 -18.46 0.62
N ALA A 327 -16.41 -17.55 -0.08
CA ALA A 327 -17.10 -17.84 -1.33
C ALA A 327 -16.21 -17.55 -2.54
N ASP A 328 -16.20 -18.50 -3.48
CA ASP A 328 -15.57 -18.40 -4.78
C ASP A 328 -16.64 -18.12 -5.83
N GLU A 329 -16.70 -16.88 -6.30
CA GLU A 329 -17.74 -16.41 -7.21
C GLU A 329 -17.61 -16.98 -8.63
N ALA A 330 -16.42 -17.48 -9.00
CA ALA A 330 -16.22 -18.09 -10.29
C ALA A 330 -16.90 -19.46 -10.38
N SER A 331 -16.90 -20.22 -9.27
CA SER A 331 -17.53 -21.54 -9.18
C SER A 331 -18.86 -21.56 -8.44
N GLY A 332 -19.17 -20.49 -7.70
CA GLY A 332 -20.27 -20.38 -6.75
C GLY A 332 -20.09 -21.20 -5.47
N ALA A 333 -18.94 -21.84 -5.28
CA ALA A 333 -18.69 -22.68 -4.11
C ALA A 333 -18.36 -21.84 -2.86
N VAL A 334 -18.76 -22.32 -1.69
CA VAL A 334 -18.38 -21.72 -0.40
C VAL A 334 -17.58 -22.74 0.40
N TYR A 335 -16.34 -22.39 0.75
CA TYR A 335 -15.44 -23.23 1.52
C TYR A 335 -15.58 -22.90 3.01
N SER A 336 -15.79 -23.93 3.84
CA SER A 336 -15.84 -23.80 5.30
C SER A 336 -14.57 -24.38 5.92
N PHE A 337 -13.91 -23.59 6.76
CA PHE A 337 -12.72 -23.97 7.51
C PHE A 337 -13.03 -23.96 9.00
N ASP A 338 -12.46 -24.89 9.76
CA ASP A 338 -12.52 -24.83 11.23
C ASP A 338 -11.68 -23.66 11.77
N ALA A 339 -11.76 -23.40 13.08
CA ALA A 339 -10.84 -22.49 13.77
C ALA A 339 -9.35 -22.86 13.53
N GLY A 340 -9.10 -24.13 13.21
CA GLY A 340 -7.86 -24.73 12.71
C GLY A 340 -7.29 -24.14 11.42
N GLY A 341 -8.12 -23.50 10.60
CA GLY A 341 -7.80 -23.16 9.20
C GLY A 341 -7.79 -24.39 8.28
N LYS A 342 -8.26 -25.54 8.75
CA LYS A 342 -8.38 -26.77 7.96
C LYS A 342 -9.74 -26.77 7.28
N LEU A 343 -9.75 -27.08 5.97
CA LEU A 343 -10.99 -27.24 5.22
C LEU A 343 -11.83 -28.36 5.87
N VAL A 344 -13.03 -28.00 6.32
CA VAL A 344 -14.00 -28.93 6.92
C VAL A 344 -14.99 -29.38 5.86
N ASP A 345 -15.50 -28.45 5.06
CA ASP A 345 -16.54 -28.72 4.08
C ASP A 345 -16.47 -27.78 2.87
N THR A 346 -17.05 -28.21 1.75
CA THR A 346 -17.21 -27.39 0.53
C THR A 346 -18.66 -27.41 0.12
N ILE A 347 -19.32 -26.27 0.28
CA ILE A 347 -20.70 -26.04 -0.15
C ILE A 347 -20.68 -25.85 -1.66
N PRO A 348 -21.27 -26.76 -2.47
CA PRO A 348 -21.16 -26.68 -3.92
C PRO A 348 -22.00 -25.54 -4.49
N GLY A 349 -21.46 -24.81 -5.47
CA GLY A 349 -22.17 -23.71 -6.13
C GLY A 349 -23.36 -24.13 -6.99
N LYS A 350 -23.40 -25.39 -7.44
CA LYS A 350 -24.46 -25.99 -8.27
C LYS A 350 -24.79 -25.18 -9.55
N GLY A 351 -23.75 -24.63 -10.21
CA GLY A 351 -23.90 -23.91 -11.47
C GLY A 351 -24.31 -22.44 -11.34
N VAL A 352 -24.46 -21.95 -10.11
CA VAL A 352 -24.57 -20.51 -9.82
C VAL A 352 -23.18 -19.91 -9.91
N THR A 353 -23.01 -18.88 -10.73
CA THR A 353 -21.77 -18.10 -10.83
C THR A 353 -22.09 -16.63 -10.70
N GLY A 354 -21.14 -15.83 -10.22
CA GLY A 354 -21.36 -14.42 -9.91
C GLY A 354 -21.29 -14.11 -8.41
N PRO A 355 -21.69 -12.89 -8.02
CA PRO A 355 -21.55 -12.42 -6.65
C PRO A 355 -22.35 -13.29 -5.67
N LEU A 356 -21.73 -13.58 -4.53
CA LEU A 356 -22.34 -14.27 -3.40
C LEU A 356 -22.27 -13.38 -2.17
N GLU A 357 -23.43 -13.08 -1.60
CA GLU A 357 -23.57 -12.31 -0.38
C GLU A 357 -23.58 -13.27 0.81
N LEU A 358 -22.65 -13.07 1.74
CA LEU A 358 -22.55 -13.85 2.98
C LEU A 358 -22.92 -12.94 4.13
N GLU A 359 -24.01 -13.26 4.82
CA GLU A 359 -24.52 -12.47 5.93
C GLU A 359 -24.72 -13.37 7.15
N VAL A 360 -24.13 -12.97 8.27
CA VAL A 360 -24.35 -13.62 9.57
C VAL A 360 -25.45 -12.86 10.27
N ARG A 361 -26.53 -13.56 10.62
CA ARG A 361 -27.67 -12.95 11.32
C ARG A 361 -28.34 -13.98 12.22
N GLU A 362 -28.65 -13.56 13.46
CA GLU A 362 -29.43 -14.36 14.42
C GLU A 362 -28.94 -15.82 14.53
N ASN A 363 -27.62 -16.00 14.73
CA ASN A 363 -26.96 -17.31 14.85
C ASN A 363 -27.09 -18.24 13.63
N HIS A 364 -27.20 -17.68 12.42
CA HIS A 364 -27.14 -18.42 11.17
C HIS A 364 -26.32 -17.64 10.13
N LEU A 365 -25.68 -18.36 9.21
CA LEU A 365 -25.04 -17.76 8.04
C LEU A 365 -25.95 -17.95 6.83
N PHE A 366 -26.38 -16.85 6.22
CA PHE A 366 -27.14 -16.81 4.98
C PHE A 366 -26.19 -16.59 3.80
N ILE A 367 -26.30 -17.44 2.79
CA ILE A 367 -25.53 -17.36 1.55
C ILE A 367 -26.53 -17.07 0.43
N ASN A 368 -26.53 -15.83 -0.06
CA ASN A 368 -27.44 -15.39 -1.10
C ASN A 368 -26.72 -15.24 -2.45
N ALA A 369 -27.36 -15.74 -3.51
CA ALA A 369 -27.01 -15.40 -4.88
C ALA A 369 -28.09 -14.47 -5.44
N PRO A 370 -27.83 -13.15 -5.57
CA PRO A 370 -28.85 -12.17 -5.95
C PRO A 370 -29.53 -12.46 -7.30
N ASP A 371 -28.78 -13.00 -8.25
CA ASP A 371 -29.25 -13.28 -9.61
C ASP A 371 -29.88 -14.68 -9.78
N ALA A 372 -29.91 -15.49 -8.73
CA ALA A 372 -30.42 -16.86 -8.77
C ALA A 372 -31.60 -17.08 -7.81
N ALA A 373 -32.35 -18.15 -8.07
CA ALA A 373 -33.41 -18.63 -7.16
C ALA A 373 -32.85 -19.15 -5.83
N THR A 374 -31.60 -19.60 -5.83
CA THR A 374 -31.03 -20.35 -4.72
C THR A 374 -30.42 -19.43 -3.67
N ALA A 375 -30.76 -19.68 -2.41
CA ALA A 375 -29.99 -19.27 -1.24
C ALA A 375 -29.65 -20.50 -0.40
N ARG A 376 -28.75 -20.35 0.57
CA ARG A 376 -28.47 -21.39 1.57
C ARG A 376 -28.46 -20.80 2.96
N VAL A 377 -28.88 -21.59 3.93
CA VAL A 377 -28.69 -21.29 5.35
C VAL A 377 -27.74 -22.32 5.94
N VAL A 378 -26.77 -21.84 6.71
CA VAL A 378 -25.84 -22.66 7.47
C VAL A 378 -26.13 -22.47 8.95
N ASP A 379 -26.34 -23.57 9.67
CA ASP A 379 -26.50 -23.57 11.13
C ASP A 379 -25.15 -23.64 11.87
N ASP A 380 -25.18 -23.43 13.19
CA ASP A 380 -24.00 -23.39 14.07
C ASP A 380 -23.19 -24.71 14.08
N ARG A 381 -23.77 -25.80 13.56
CA ARG A 381 -23.12 -27.10 13.37
C ARG A 381 -22.57 -27.28 11.95
N ASN A 382 -22.56 -26.22 11.14
CA ASN A 382 -22.17 -26.22 9.73
C ASN A 382 -23.04 -27.14 8.86
N GLN A 383 -24.31 -27.32 9.21
CA GLN A 383 -25.28 -28.01 8.35
C GLN A 383 -25.87 -27.02 7.37
N VAL A 384 -25.79 -27.35 6.09
CA VAL A 384 -26.29 -26.49 5.01
C VAL A 384 -27.67 -26.95 4.59
N ARG A 385 -28.60 -26.00 4.49
CA ARG A 385 -29.93 -26.20 3.93
C ARG A 385 -30.15 -25.27 2.75
N GLU A 386 -30.68 -25.81 1.66
CA GLU A 386 -30.98 -25.03 0.47
C GLU A 386 -32.35 -24.39 0.56
N VAL A 387 -32.43 -23.17 0.02
CA VAL A 387 -33.64 -22.36 -0.04
C VAL A 387 -33.88 -22.02 -1.50
N ASP A 388 -35.09 -22.31 -1.98
CA ASP A 388 -35.57 -21.77 -3.24
C ASP A 388 -36.38 -20.49 -2.95
N LYS A 389 -35.76 -19.33 -3.19
CA LYS A 389 -36.38 -17.99 -3.05
C LYS A 389 -37.67 -17.87 -3.90
N TYR A 390 -37.82 -18.72 -4.92
CA TYR A 390 -38.89 -18.64 -5.92
C TYR A 390 -40.02 -19.63 -5.71
N ALA A 391 -39.92 -20.50 -4.69
CA ALA A 391 -40.91 -21.51 -4.41
C ALA A 391 -42.30 -20.91 -4.10
N ASN A 392 -43.37 -21.63 -4.46
CA ASN A 392 -44.75 -21.15 -4.37
C ASN A 392 -45.43 -21.52 -3.03
N ASP A 393 -44.68 -22.03 -2.06
CA ASP A 393 -45.14 -22.46 -0.73
C ASP A 393 -45.10 -21.34 0.32
N VAL A 394 -45.24 -20.08 -0.13
CA VAL A 394 -45.40 -18.93 0.75
C VAL A 394 -46.70 -19.12 1.54
N LEU A 395 -46.60 -19.21 2.87
CA LEU A 395 -47.75 -19.27 3.78
C LEU A 395 -48.64 -18.02 3.56
N GLY A 396 -49.73 -18.16 2.79
CA GLY A 396 -50.78 -17.14 2.66
C GLY A 396 -51.14 -16.61 1.26
N GLY A 397 -50.70 -17.22 0.16
CA GLY A 397 -51.10 -16.79 -1.19
C GLY A 397 -52.27 -17.59 -1.79
N ASP A 398 -53.45 -16.99 -1.95
CA ASP A 398 -54.56 -17.59 -2.73
C ASP A 398 -54.17 -17.75 -4.22
N PRO A 399 -54.51 -18.86 -4.89
CA PRO A 399 -54.25 -19.06 -6.32
C PRO A 399 -55.18 -18.18 -7.19
N PRO A 400 -54.73 -17.72 -8.38
CA PRO A 400 -55.55 -16.86 -9.24
C PRO A 400 -56.77 -17.60 -9.82
N LYS A 401 -57.94 -16.95 -9.75
CA LYS A 401 -59.20 -17.43 -10.34
C LYS A 401 -59.14 -17.43 -11.86
N GLN A 402 -59.42 -18.57 -12.50
CA GLN A 402 -59.66 -18.66 -13.95
C GLN A 402 -61.01 -18.03 -14.33
N ALA A 403 -61.03 -17.26 -15.43
CA ALA A 403 -62.25 -16.73 -16.05
C ALA A 403 -62.95 -17.78 -16.94
N PRO A 404 -64.30 -17.78 -17.05
CA PRO A 404 -65.03 -18.76 -17.87
C PRO A 404 -65.08 -18.40 -19.37
N PRO A 405 -65.31 -19.38 -20.27
CA PRO A 405 -65.30 -19.19 -21.73
C PRO A 405 -66.64 -18.68 -22.31
N PRO A 406 -66.64 -18.00 -23.49
CA PRO A 406 -67.86 -17.56 -24.18
C PRO A 406 -68.47 -18.63 -25.12
N PRO A 407 -69.78 -18.57 -25.44
CA PRO A 407 -70.46 -19.55 -26.31
C PRO A 407 -70.45 -19.19 -27.83
N PRO A 408 -70.68 -20.17 -28.75
CA PRO A 408 -70.66 -19.97 -30.22
C PRO A 408 -72.06 -19.75 -30.89
N PRO A 409 -72.13 -19.28 -32.18
CA PRO A 409 -73.36 -18.85 -32.90
C PRO A 409 -73.70 -19.75 -34.14
N PRO A 410 -74.47 -19.38 -35.21
CA PRO A 410 -75.80 -18.74 -35.43
C PRO A 410 -76.69 -19.49 -36.51
N LYS A 411 -77.87 -18.95 -36.92
CA LYS A 411 -78.64 -19.30 -38.17
C LYS A 411 -79.39 -18.04 -38.67
N LYS A 412 -79.67 -17.71 -39.95
CA LYS A 412 -79.52 -18.26 -41.33
C LYS A 412 -79.65 -17.10 -42.36
N LYS A 413 -79.20 -17.34 -43.60
CA LYS A 413 -78.97 -16.38 -44.72
C LYS A 413 -80.21 -16.07 -45.60
N LYS A 414 -80.20 -14.91 -46.28
CA LYS A 414 -80.92 -14.62 -47.55
C LYS A 414 -79.97 -13.89 -48.53
N LYS A 415 -80.04 -14.18 -49.84
CA LYS A 415 -79.02 -13.85 -50.88
C LYS A 415 -79.49 -12.75 -51.84
N LEU A 416 -78.67 -11.73 -52.07
CA LEU A 416 -78.66 -10.76 -53.20
C LEU A 416 -77.25 -10.12 -53.30
N PRO A 417 -76.96 -9.30 -54.33
CA PRO A 417 -75.91 -9.47 -55.35
C PRO A 417 -74.47 -9.60 -54.82
N THR A 418 -73.55 -10.18 -55.60
CA THR A 418 -72.22 -10.64 -55.14
C THR A 418 -71.26 -9.49 -54.79
N VAL A 419 -71.43 -8.92 -53.62
CA VAL A 419 -70.40 -8.14 -52.92
C VAL A 419 -69.31 -9.09 -52.43
N LEU A 420 -68.04 -8.77 -52.70
CA LEU A 420 -66.87 -9.52 -52.25
C LEU A 420 -66.22 -8.83 -51.04
N LYS A 421 -65.32 -9.56 -50.37
CA LYS A 421 -64.44 -8.96 -49.35
C LYS A 421 -63.55 -7.88 -50.00
N PRO A 422 -63.06 -6.89 -49.24
CA PRO A 422 -62.17 -5.86 -49.78
C PRO A 422 -60.88 -6.47 -50.35
N GLY A 423 -60.22 -5.74 -51.25
CA GLY A 423 -58.85 -6.05 -51.65
C GLY A 423 -57.84 -5.84 -50.52
N ALA A 424 -56.59 -6.23 -50.74
CA ALA A 424 -55.51 -5.83 -49.83
C ALA A 424 -55.27 -4.31 -49.97
N PRO A 425 -55.01 -3.59 -48.87
CA PRO A 425 -54.47 -2.23 -48.94
C PRO A 425 -53.21 -2.20 -49.81
N ALA A 426 -52.97 -1.10 -50.53
CA ALA A 426 -51.76 -0.90 -51.32
C ALA A 426 -50.71 -0.11 -50.52
N ALA A 427 -49.44 -0.17 -50.94
CA ALA A 427 -48.34 0.64 -50.39
C ALA A 427 -48.30 0.70 -48.85
N VAL A 428 -48.38 -0.46 -48.19
CA VAL A 428 -48.23 -0.52 -46.73
C VAL A 428 -46.75 -0.31 -46.41
N THR A 429 -46.43 0.75 -45.68
CA THR A 429 -45.07 1.10 -45.24
C THR A 429 -45.07 1.38 -43.74
N ALA A 430 -43.91 1.25 -43.10
CA ALA A 430 -43.72 1.58 -41.69
C ALA A 430 -42.50 2.46 -41.52
N ALA A 431 -42.64 3.57 -40.79
CA ALA A 431 -41.56 4.49 -40.45
C ALA A 431 -41.27 4.41 -38.94
N ALA A 432 -40.00 4.25 -38.58
CA ALA A 432 -39.56 4.15 -37.19
C ALA A 432 -39.66 5.50 -36.45
N GLY A 433 -39.94 5.42 -35.15
CA GLY A 433 -39.74 6.49 -34.17
C GLY A 433 -39.23 5.91 -32.85
N ASN A 434 -39.07 6.75 -31.82
CA ASN A 434 -38.63 6.29 -30.50
C ASN A 434 -39.72 5.44 -29.82
N ALA A 435 -39.45 4.16 -29.60
CA ALA A 435 -40.38 3.19 -29.04
C ALA A 435 -41.74 3.11 -29.78
N GLN A 436 -41.74 3.51 -31.06
CA GLN A 436 -42.95 3.57 -31.87
C GLN A 436 -42.68 3.37 -33.36
N ALA A 437 -43.73 3.05 -34.12
CA ALA A 437 -43.71 3.01 -35.57
C ALA A 437 -44.98 3.62 -36.16
N ARG A 438 -44.84 4.47 -37.17
CA ARG A 438 -45.95 5.01 -37.96
C ARG A 438 -46.18 4.12 -39.16
N VAL A 439 -47.28 3.37 -39.16
CA VAL A 439 -47.69 2.51 -40.27
C VAL A 439 -48.62 3.28 -41.19
N THR A 440 -48.32 3.35 -42.49
CA THR A 440 -49.11 4.05 -43.50
C THR A 440 -49.53 3.13 -44.64
N TRP A 441 -50.70 3.36 -45.25
CA TRP A 441 -51.20 2.56 -46.37
C TRP A 441 -52.08 3.38 -47.32
N GLN A 442 -52.22 2.90 -48.55
CA GLN A 442 -53.20 3.39 -49.52
C GLN A 442 -54.53 2.61 -49.44
N PRO A 443 -55.65 3.21 -49.88
CA PRO A 443 -56.96 2.58 -49.80
C PRO A 443 -57.01 1.18 -50.44
N ALA A 444 -57.75 0.26 -49.81
CA ALA A 444 -58.09 -1.02 -50.42
C ALA A 444 -59.28 -0.87 -51.39
N ALA A 445 -59.37 -1.75 -52.39
CA ALA A 445 -60.55 -1.84 -53.25
C ALA A 445 -61.77 -2.32 -52.44
N SER A 446 -62.89 -1.60 -52.49
CA SER A 446 -64.11 -1.90 -51.72
C SER A 446 -64.89 -3.12 -52.25
N ASN A 447 -64.66 -3.51 -53.51
CA ASN A 447 -65.26 -4.69 -54.17
C ASN A 447 -66.79 -4.81 -53.99
N GLY A 448 -67.48 -3.66 -54.08
CA GLY A 448 -68.94 -3.59 -54.08
C GLY A 448 -69.60 -3.36 -52.71
N ALA A 449 -68.84 -3.20 -51.62
CA ALA A 449 -69.37 -2.69 -50.34
C ALA A 449 -68.36 -1.81 -49.60
N ASP A 450 -68.86 -0.76 -48.97
CA ASP A 450 -68.04 0.23 -48.27
C ASP A 450 -67.16 -0.41 -47.21
N ILE A 451 -65.90 -0.01 -47.21
CA ILE A 451 -64.95 -0.37 -46.16
C ILE A 451 -65.42 0.33 -44.88
N ILE A 452 -65.58 -0.45 -43.81
CA ILE A 452 -66.05 0.06 -42.52
C ILE A 452 -64.88 0.38 -41.58
N ARG A 453 -63.74 -0.33 -41.72
CA ARG A 453 -62.51 -0.07 -40.94
C ARG A 453 -61.29 -0.70 -41.61
N TYR A 454 -60.12 -0.25 -41.20
CA TYR A 454 -58.86 -0.98 -41.40
C TYR A 454 -58.39 -1.57 -40.07
N VAL A 455 -57.67 -2.68 -40.15
CA VAL A 455 -57.06 -3.34 -39.00
C VAL A 455 -55.56 -3.46 -39.26
N VAL A 456 -54.76 -3.00 -38.31
CA VAL A 456 -53.30 -3.10 -38.30
C VAL A 456 -52.90 -4.09 -37.22
N GLU A 457 -52.09 -5.10 -37.58
CA GLU A 457 -51.61 -6.16 -36.68
C GLU A 457 -50.09 -6.30 -36.78
N GLY A 458 -49.41 -6.40 -35.64
CA GLY A 458 -47.96 -6.54 -35.56
C GLY A 458 -47.49 -6.30 -34.13
N ALA A 459 -46.28 -6.77 -33.77
CA ALA A 459 -45.73 -6.62 -32.40
C ALA A 459 -46.65 -7.15 -31.27
N GLY A 460 -47.53 -8.12 -31.55
CA GLY A 460 -48.53 -8.61 -30.58
C GLY A 460 -49.69 -7.66 -30.32
N GLN A 461 -49.75 -6.52 -31.03
CA GLN A 461 -50.77 -5.50 -30.92
C GLN A 461 -51.75 -5.56 -32.11
N ARG A 462 -52.98 -5.11 -31.87
CA ARG A 462 -54.05 -5.00 -32.89
C ARG A 462 -54.74 -3.66 -32.75
N HIS A 463 -54.70 -2.86 -33.81
CA HIS A 463 -55.33 -1.53 -33.86
C HIS A 463 -56.41 -1.50 -34.94
N GLU A 464 -57.62 -1.09 -34.58
CA GLU A 464 -58.70 -0.85 -35.52
C GLU A 464 -58.87 0.66 -35.74
N VAL A 465 -58.91 1.09 -37.00
CA VAL A 465 -58.92 2.50 -37.40
C VAL A 465 -60.06 2.76 -38.38
N GLY A 466 -60.56 4.00 -38.38
CA GLY A 466 -61.72 4.40 -39.19
C GLY A 466 -61.47 4.30 -40.70
N THR A 467 -62.54 4.24 -41.50
CA THR A 467 -62.47 4.06 -42.96
C THR A 467 -61.68 5.14 -43.72
N ASN A 468 -61.55 6.34 -43.15
CA ASN A 468 -60.80 7.46 -43.75
C ASN A 468 -59.34 7.57 -43.26
N GLN A 469 -58.93 6.78 -42.27
CA GLN A 469 -57.55 6.80 -41.78
C GLN A 469 -56.63 6.00 -42.71
N ARG A 470 -55.43 6.54 -42.96
CA ARG A 470 -54.38 5.95 -43.81
C ARG A 470 -53.04 5.82 -43.09
N ALA A 471 -53.05 6.10 -41.80
CA ALA A 471 -51.90 6.02 -40.92
C ALA A 471 -52.36 5.61 -39.52
N VAL A 472 -51.52 4.88 -38.80
CA VAL A 472 -51.65 4.65 -37.36
C VAL A 472 -50.27 4.69 -36.73
N GLU A 473 -50.19 5.20 -35.51
CA GLU A 473 -48.98 5.18 -34.70
C GLU A 473 -49.09 4.03 -33.69
N ILE A 474 -48.11 3.14 -33.74
CA ILE A 474 -47.99 1.98 -32.87
C ILE A 474 -46.93 2.28 -31.84
N THR A 475 -47.29 2.39 -30.56
CA THR A 475 -46.40 2.75 -29.45
C THR A 475 -46.12 1.55 -28.54
N GLY A 476 -45.11 1.68 -27.67
CA GLY A 476 -44.70 0.60 -26.77
C GLY A 476 -43.82 -0.46 -27.45
N LEU A 477 -43.19 -0.09 -28.58
CA LEU A 477 -42.20 -0.93 -29.25
C LEU A 477 -40.85 -0.84 -28.55
N THR A 478 -40.03 -1.87 -28.67
CA THR A 478 -38.66 -1.88 -28.16
C THR A 478 -37.69 -1.36 -29.22
N ASN A 479 -36.88 -0.35 -28.87
CA ASN A 479 -35.86 0.13 -29.79
C ASN A 479 -34.81 -0.94 -30.08
N GLY A 480 -34.33 -1.01 -31.31
CA GLY A 480 -33.40 -2.04 -31.78
C GLY A 480 -34.04 -3.38 -32.13
N GLN A 481 -35.32 -3.59 -31.82
CA GLN A 481 -36.06 -4.77 -32.26
C GLN A 481 -36.71 -4.54 -33.63
N THR A 482 -36.54 -5.48 -34.55
CA THR A 482 -37.20 -5.44 -35.86
C THR A 482 -38.67 -5.86 -35.76
N TYR A 483 -39.56 -5.05 -36.31
CA TYR A 483 -41.00 -5.30 -36.41
C TYR A 483 -41.48 -5.29 -37.86
N THR A 484 -42.58 -6.00 -38.13
CA THR A 484 -43.35 -5.89 -39.36
C THR A 484 -44.83 -5.76 -39.02
N PHE A 485 -45.57 -5.01 -39.83
CA PHE A 485 -46.99 -4.75 -39.58
C PHE A 485 -47.83 -5.16 -40.78
N SER A 486 -48.93 -5.85 -40.54
CA SER A 486 -49.90 -6.22 -41.58
C SER A 486 -51.16 -5.37 -41.47
N VAL A 487 -51.60 -4.81 -42.60
CA VAL A 487 -52.85 -4.04 -42.70
C VAL A 487 -53.85 -4.79 -43.58
N TYR A 488 -55.11 -4.84 -43.15
CA TYR A 488 -56.22 -5.32 -43.98
C TYR A 488 -57.48 -4.48 -43.78
N ALA A 489 -58.30 -4.39 -44.83
CA ALA A 489 -59.59 -3.71 -44.79
C ALA A 489 -60.73 -4.69 -44.45
N VAL A 490 -61.77 -4.19 -43.79
CA VAL A 490 -62.98 -4.94 -43.47
C VAL A 490 -64.18 -4.21 -44.06
N ASN A 491 -65.05 -4.92 -44.78
CA ASN A 491 -66.38 -4.44 -45.19
C ASN A 491 -67.48 -5.36 -44.62
N ALA A 492 -68.73 -5.14 -45.01
CA ALA A 492 -69.87 -5.97 -44.57
C ALA A 492 -69.77 -7.48 -44.93
N LYS A 493 -68.84 -7.89 -45.81
CA LYS A 493 -68.54 -9.31 -46.14
C LYS A 493 -67.38 -9.90 -45.35
N GLY A 494 -66.70 -9.10 -44.54
CA GLY A 494 -65.61 -9.51 -43.67
C GLY A 494 -64.25 -8.99 -44.11
N ALA A 495 -63.20 -9.53 -43.49
CA ALA A 495 -61.81 -9.11 -43.70
C ALA A 495 -61.30 -9.53 -45.09
N GLY A 496 -60.70 -8.57 -45.80
CA GLY A 496 -59.89 -8.80 -47.00
C GLY A 496 -58.51 -9.38 -46.68
N PRO A 497 -57.69 -9.67 -47.71
CA PRO A 497 -56.33 -10.15 -47.52
C PRO A 497 -55.43 -9.10 -46.86
N LYS A 498 -54.44 -9.57 -46.10
CA LYS A 498 -53.43 -8.74 -45.43
C LYS A 498 -52.34 -8.31 -46.41
N ARG A 499 -51.83 -7.09 -46.24
CA ARG A 499 -50.54 -6.67 -46.80
C ARG A 499 -49.60 -6.27 -45.68
N THR A 500 -48.37 -6.78 -45.73
CA THR A 500 -47.31 -6.51 -44.75
C THR A 500 -46.44 -5.34 -45.19
N SER A 501 -46.01 -4.53 -44.23
CA SER A 501 -45.01 -3.47 -44.42
C SER A 501 -43.62 -4.04 -44.65
N ASP A 502 -42.70 -3.20 -45.10
CA ASP A 502 -41.28 -3.49 -44.93
C ASP A 502 -40.92 -3.59 -43.42
N PRO A 503 -39.86 -4.33 -43.06
CA PRO A 503 -39.36 -4.37 -41.69
C PRO A 503 -38.93 -2.98 -41.21
N VAL A 504 -39.22 -2.67 -39.95
CA VAL A 504 -38.86 -1.39 -39.31
C VAL A 504 -38.20 -1.65 -37.96
N VAL A 505 -37.17 -0.87 -37.64
CA VAL A 505 -36.46 -0.93 -36.35
C VAL A 505 -36.61 0.43 -35.66
N PRO A 506 -37.44 0.54 -34.60
CA PRO A 506 -37.50 1.73 -33.75
C PRO A 506 -36.12 2.08 -33.17
N THR A 507 -35.81 3.37 -33.07
CA THR A 507 -34.53 3.84 -32.49
C THR A 507 -34.74 5.05 -31.57
N ALA A 508 -33.90 5.18 -30.55
CA ALA A 508 -33.79 6.41 -29.76
C ALA A 508 -32.53 7.20 -30.17
N ALA A 509 -32.62 8.53 -30.12
CA ALA A 509 -31.47 9.38 -30.46
C ALA A 509 -30.32 9.20 -29.46
N VAL A 510 -30.63 9.01 -28.18
CA VAL A 510 -29.66 8.92 -27.07
C VAL A 510 -29.56 7.45 -26.60
N PRO A 511 -28.34 6.91 -26.43
CA PRO A 511 -28.15 5.57 -25.87
C PRO A 511 -28.36 5.54 -24.35
N ASP A 512 -28.48 4.34 -23.78
CA ASP A 512 -28.52 4.16 -22.32
C ASP A 512 -27.09 4.28 -21.72
N PRO A 513 -26.92 4.80 -20.49
CA PRO A 513 -25.63 4.74 -19.80
C PRO A 513 -25.26 3.30 -19.45
N PRO A 514 -23.96 2.98 -19.26
CA PRO A 514 -23.56 1.71 -18.65
C PRO A 514 -24.21 1.53 -17.28
N ALA A 515 -24.68 0.31 -16.98
CA ALA A 515 -25.45 0.03 -15.76
C ALA A 515 -24.61 0.14 -14.48
N THR A 516 -23.37 -0.36 -14.49
CA THR A 516 -22.44 -0.32 -13.35
C THR A 516 -21.03 -0.03 -13.84
N VAL A 517 -20.22 0.60 -12.97
CA VAL A 517 -18.81 0.87 -13.23
C VAL A 517 -17.99 0.40 -12.04
N THR A 518 -16.88 -0.26 -12.33
CA THR A 518 -15.91 -0.74 -11.33
C THR A 518 -14.53 -0.24 -11.70
N ALA A 519 -13.68 -0.02 -10.70
CA ALA A 519 -12.31 0.43 -10.88
C ALA A 519 -11.35 -0.44 -10.07
N GLN A 520 -10.17 -0.69 -10.64
CA GLN A 520 -9.09 -1.48 -10.03
C GLN A 520 -7.75 -0.80 -10.30
N GLU A 521 -7.03 -0.40 -9.25
CA GLU A 521 -5.65 0.06 -9.32
C GLU A 521 -4.66 -1.09 -9.58
N ARG A 522 -3.53 -0.78 -10.24
CA ARG A 522 -2.44 -1.73 -10.54
C ARG A 522 -1.09 -1.17 -10.13
N PRO A 523 -0.11 -2.04 -9.78
CA PRO A 523 1.21 -1.61 -9.30
C PRO A 523 2.06 -0.90 -10.37
N ASP A 524 1.68 -0.97 -11.64
CA ASP A 524 2.34 -0.24 -12.73
C ASP A 524 1.87 1.23 -12.84
N GLY A 525 1.04 1.71 -11.91
CA GLY A 525 0.49 3.06 -11.93
C GLY A 525 -0.80 3.21 -12.73
N THR A 526 -1.27 2.16 -13.41
CA THR A 526 -2.50 2.21 -14.20
C THR A 526 -3.75 1.93 -13.34
N VAL A 527 -4.90 2.39 -13.82
CA VAL A 527 -6.21 2.02 -13.26
C VAL A 527 -7.05 1.41 -14.36
N LEU A 528 -7.52 0.18 -14.16
CA LEU A 528 -8.51 -0.45 -15.01
C LEU A 528 -9.91 -0.01 -14.55
N VAL A 529 -10.64 0.64 -15.45
CA VAL A 529 -12.06 0.96 -15.27
C VAL A 529 -12.87 0.06 -16.20
N SER A 530 -13.87 -0.65 -15.67
CA SER A 530 -14.65 -1.66 -16.42
C SER A 530 -16.16 -1.49 -16.20
N TRP A 531 -16.93 -1.75 -17.25
CA TRP A 531 -18.39 -1.60 -17.26
C TRP A 531 -19.04 -2.61 -18.23
N PRO A 532 -20.34 -2.91 -18.15
CA PRO A 532 -21.03 -3.73 -19.14
C PRO A 532 -21.34 -2.93 -20.42
N ALA A 533 -21.55 -3.63 -21.54
CA ALA A 533 -21.94 -2.98 -22.80
C ALA A 533 -23.25 -2.18 -22.63
N ALA A 534 -23.25 -0.93 -23.07
CA ALA A 534 -24.44 -0.08 -23.06
C ALA A 534 -25.43 -0.48 -24.18
N ASN A 535 -26.72 -0.27 -23.94
CA ASN A 535 -27.75 -0.43 -24.95
C ASN A 535 -27.80 0.83 -25.84
N GLY A 536 -27.47 0.69 -27.11
CA GLY A 536 -27.50 1.79 -28.08
C GLY A 536 -28.90 2.16 -28.60
N GLN A 537 -29.95 1.51 -28.09
CA GLN A 537 -31.35 1.78 -28.45
C GLN A 537 -31.58 1.74 -29.96
N GLY A 538 -31.06 0.69 -30.60
CA GLY A 538 -31.11 0.45 -32.04
C GLY A 538 -30.01 1.13 -32.86
N ASN A 539 -29.18 1.98 -32.26
CA ASN A 539 -27.93 2.47 -32.87
C ASN A 539 -26.73 1.69 -32.32
N ALA A 540 -25.62 1.69 -33.06
CA ALA A 540 -24.38 1.10 -32.57
C ALA A 540 -23.71 2.05 -31.56
N ILE A 541 -23.15 1.52 -30.47
CA ILE A 541 -22.27 2.29 -29.58
C ILE A 541 -20.92 2.46 -30.27
N ALA A 542 -20.51 3.70 -30.51
CA ALA A 542 -19.24 4.00 -31.17
C ALA A 542 -18.09 4.06 -30.17
N LYS A 543 -18.32 4.64 -28.99
CA LYS A 543 -17.32 4.79 -27.93
C LYS A 543 -17.96 5.05 -26.57
N TYR A 544 -17.12 5.05 -25.55
CA TYR A 544 -17.42 5.45 -24.18
C TYR A 544 -16.44 6.55 -23.78
N THR A 545 -16.90 7.53 -23.01
CA THR A 545 -16.08 8.58 -22.41
C THR A 545 -16.07 8.40 -20.90
N VAL A 546 -14.88 8.33 -20.30
CA VAL A 546 -14.70 8.09 -18.86
C VAL A 546 -14.25 9.36 -18.18
N THR A 547 -14.86 9.68 -17.03
CA THR A 547 -14.51 10.82 -16.18
C THR A 547 -14.05 10.31 -14.82
N ALA A 548 -12.89 10.79 -14.37
CA ALA A 548 -12.38 10.57 -13.03
C ALA A 548 -12.86 11.70 -12.10
N THR A 549 -13.28 11.33 -10.90
CA THR A 549 -13.72 12.24 -9.85
C THR A 549 -12.82 12.08 -8.64
N SER A 550 -12.22 13.18 -8.17
CA SER A 550 -11.46 13.26 -6.92
C SER A 550 -11.78 14.59 -6.26
N THR A 551 -11.99 14.61 -4.93
CA THR A 551 -12.06 15.84 -4.13
C THR A 551 -12.88 16.98 -4.76
N GLY A 552 -14.13 16.69 -5.16
CA GLY A 552 -15.03 17.67 -5.76
C GLY A 552 -14.66 18.15 -7.18
N ALA A 553 -13.60 17.61 -7.78
CA ALA A 553 -13.14 17.90 -9.13
C ALA A 553 -13.39 16.71 -10.06
N ASN A 554 -13.89 17.00 -11.25
CA ASN A 554 -14.07 16.04 -12.33
C ASN A 554 -13.05 16.32 -13.44
N ALA A 555 -12.36 15.29 -13.91
CA ALA A 555 -11.40 15.37 -15.00
C ALA A 555 -11.65 14.26 -16.03
N PRO A 556 -11.52 14.52 -17.35
CA PRO A 556 -11.57 13.47 -18.36
C PRO A 556 -10.46 12.44 -18.13
N ALA A 557 -10.83 11.15 -18.01
CA ALA A 557 -9.88 10.05 -17.84
C ALA A 557 -9.50 9.40 -19.18
N GLY A 558 -10.38 9.49 -20.19
CA GLY A 558 -10.11 9.00 -21.55
C GLY A 558 -11.37 8.53 -22.29
N GLU A 559 -11.17 7.92 -23.44
CA GLU A 559 -12.22 7.32 -24.25
C GLU A 559 -11.86 5.86 -24.61
N SER A 560 -12.86 5.02 -24.79
CA SER A 560 -12.67 3.62 -25.20
C SER A 560 -13.75 3.17 -26.19
N THR A 561 -13.38 2.36 -27.17
CA THR A 561 -14.32 1.65 -28.05
C THR A 561 -14.73 0.28 -27.49
N LYS A 562 -14.14 -0.12 -26.36
CA LYS A 562 -14.43 -1.35 -25.62
C LYS A 562 -15.19 -1.03 -24.33
N THR A 563 -15.54 -2.08 -23.58
CA THR A 563 -16.21 -2.02 -22.28
C THR A 563 -15.23 -1.88 -21.10
N GLU A 564 -14.05 -1.35 -21.37
CA GLU A 564 -12.99 -1.10 -20.39
C GLU A 564 -12.10 0.06 -20.86
N LEU A 565 -11.50 0.78 -19.91
CA LEU A 565 -10.45 1.77 -20.15
C LEU A 565 -9.31 1.51 -19.15
N VAL A 566 -8.09 1.47 -19.66
CA VAL A 566 -6.88 1.53 -18.83
C VAL A 566 -6.43 2.98 -18.78
N VAL A 567 -6.63 3.62 -17.62
CA VAL A 567 -6.12 4.97 -17.37
C VAL A 567 -4.59 4.86 -17.24
N PRO A 568 -3.81 5.58 -18.06
CA PRO A 568 -2.36 5.40 -18.10
C PRO A 568 -1.69 5.92 -16.83
N ALA A 569 -0.55 5.30 -16.51
CA ALA A 569 0.30 5.70 -15.40
C ALA A 569 0.65 7.20 -15.46
N GLY A 570 0.50 7.89 -14.33
CA GLY A 570 0.78 9.33 -14.21
C GLY A 570 -0.34 10.26 -14.72
N ALA A 571 -1.42 9.74 -15.32
CA ALA A 571 -2.58 10.56 -15.66
C ALA A 571 -3.42 10.95 -14.43
N LEU A 572 -3.36 10.14 -13.38
CA LEU A 572 -3.94 10.43 -12.07
C LEU A 572 -2.81 10.66 -11.08
N THR A 573 -3.05 11.52 -10.09
CA THR A 573 -2.07 11.77 -9.03
C THR A 573 -1.97 10.53 -8.13
N TYR A 574 -0.77 9.96 -8.02
CA TYR A 574 -0.54 8.82 -7.13
C TYR A 574 -0.80 9.18 -5.67
N GLY A 575 -1.40 8.25 -4.92
CA GLY A 575 -1.79 8.48 -3.52
C GLY A 575 -3.10 9.26 -3.34
N THR A 576 -3.71 9.75 -4.42
CA THR A 576 -5.01 10.43 -4.37
C THR A 576 -6.13 9.43 -4.66
N GLN A 577 -7.25 9.53 -3.94
CA GLN A 577 -8.39 8.65 -4.15
C GLN A 577 -9.28 9.14 -5.31
N TYR A 578 -9.63 8.23 -6.22
CA TYR A 578 -10.49 8.52 -7.38
C TYR A 578 -11.67 7.54 -7.48
N ALA A 579 -12.80 8.03 -8.00
CA ALA A 579 -13.89 7.22 -8.51
C ALA A 579 -14.20 7.62 -9.97
N PHE A 580 -15.00 6.85 -10.68
CA PHE A 580 -15.22 7.02 -12.12
C PHE A 580 -16.69 6.96 -12.51
N THR A 581 -17.04 7.73 -13.55
CA THR A 581 -18.30 7.62 -14.29
C THR A 581 -18.03 7.47 -15.78
N VAL A 582 -18.98 6.87 -16.50
CA VAL A 582 -18.86 6.55 -17.93
C VAL A 582 -20.09 7.02 -18.68
N VAL A 583 -19.88 7.67 -19.82
CA VAL A 583 -20.92 8.07 -20.78
C VAL A 583 -20.77 7.21 -22.04
N SER A 584 -21.85 6.58 -22.51
CA SER A 584 -21.86 5.87 -23.79
C SER A 584 -22.20 6.86 -24.92
N VAL A 585 -21.55 6.71 -26.08
CA VAL A 585 -21.75 7.57 -27.25
C VAL A 585 -22.04 6.70 -28.46
N ASN A 586 -23.18 6.92 -29.11
CA ASN A 586 -23.57 6.15 -30.29
C ASN A 586 -22.88 6.65 -31.59
N ASP A 587 -23.02 5.88 -32.67
CA ASP A 587 -22.50 6.17 -34.01
C ASP A 587 -23.07 7.45 -34.66
N ARG A 588 -24.11 8.03 -34.07
CA ARG A 588 -24.66 9.35 -34.43
C ARG A 588 -24.11 10.50 -33.59
N GLY A 589 -23.24 10.21 -32.63
CA GLY A 589 -22.57 11.19 -31.77
C GLY A 589 -23.36 11.62 -30.53
N ALA A 590 -24.52 11.02 -30.25
CA ALA A 590 -25.29 11.33 -29.05
C ALA A 590 -24.74 10.58 -27.83
N GLY A 591 -24.52 11.32 -26.74
CA GLY A 591 -24.05 10.77 -25.46
C GLY A 591 -25.21 10.49 -24.49
N SER A 592 -25.09 9.41 -23.71
CA SER A 592 -25.97 9.11 -22.58
C SER A 592 -25.79 10.11 -21.43
N ALA A 593 -26.62 9.98 -20.39
CA ALA A 593 -26.25 10.50 -19.06
C ALA A 593 -24.98 9.78 -18.54
N ALA A 594 -24.38 10.29 -17.46
CA ALA A 594 -23.31 9.58 -16.78
C ALA A 594 -23.84 8.30 -16.10
N SER A 595 -23.04 7.25 -16.11
CA SER A 595 -23.29 6.04 -15.32
C SER A 595 -23.34 6.34 -13.81
N PRO A 596 -23.83 5.39 -13.00
CA PRO A 596 -23.56 5.38 -11.57
C PRO A 596 -22.05 5.46 -11.25
N VAL A 597 -21.70 6.04 -10.10
CA VAL A 597 -20.30 6.21 -9.67
C VAL A 597 -19.67 4.88 -9.25
N SER A 598 -18.41 4.64 -9.62
CA SER A 598 -17.69 3.41 -9.25
C SER A 598 -17.30 3.35 -7.77
N ASN A 599 -16.71 2.23 -7.35
CA ASN A 599 -15.90 2.18 -6.14
C ASN A 599 -14.70 3.13 -6.25
N THR A 600 -14.12 3.48 -5.11
CA THR A 600 -12.93 4.32 -5.02
C THR A 600 -11.65 3.50 -5.12
N VAL A 601 -10.61 4.06 -5.74
CA VAL A 601 -9.27 3.46 -5.87
C VAL A 601 -8.18 4.50 -5.60
N VAL A 602 -6.98 4.05 -5.22
CA VAL A 602 -5.81 4.92 -5.00
C VAL A 602 -4.67 4.48 -5.92
N PRO A 603 -4.40 5.18 -7.04
CA PRO A 603 -3.33 4.84 -7.97
C PRO A 603 -1.96 4.87 -7.29
N PHE A 604 -1.10 3.90 -7.60
CA PHE A 604 0.25 3.80 -7.05
C PHE A 604 1.23 3.14 -8.03
N THR A 605 2.52 3.44 -7.88
CA THR A 605 3.58 2.77 -8.65
C THR A 605 4.87 2.68 -7.84
N ALA A 606 5.93 2.13 -8.44
CA ALA A 606 7.25 2.05 -7.80
C ALA A 606 7.74 3.46 -7.39
N PRO A 607 8.58 3.58 -6.34
CA PRO A 607 9.02 4.89 -5.86
C PRO A 607 9.82 5.64 -6.92
N ALA A 608 9.96 6.95 -6.75
CA ALA A 608 10.90 7.73 -7.55
C ALA A 608 12.37 7.32 -7.24
N ALA A 609 13.30 7.79 -8.07
CA ALA A 609 14.71 7.66 -7.73
C ALA A 609 15.01 8.50 -6.46
N PRO A 610 15.83 7.99 -5.51
CA PRO A 610 16.33 8.80 -4.41
C PRO A 610 17.00 10.08 -4.90
N THR A 611 16.85 11.17 -4.15
CA THR A 611 17.45 12.47 -4.50
C THR A 611 18.64 12.77 -3.59
N GLU A 612 19.47 13.74 -3.99
CA GLU A 612 20.65 14.18 -3.23
C GLU A 612 21.61 13.05 -2.85
N LEU A 613 21.71 12.01 -3.69
CA LEU A 613 22.63 10.89 -3.48
C LEU A 613 24.09 11.40 -3.48
N ARG A 614 24.77 11.20 -2.35
CA ARG A 614 26.17 11.56 -2.13
C ARG A 614 26.93 10.35 -1.61
N ALA A 615 28.18 10.24 -2.02
CA ALA A 615 29.11 9.25 -1.51
C ALA A 615 30.44 9.91 -1.18
N ALA A 616 31.06 9.50 -0.08
CA ALA A 616 32.28 10.10 0.46
C ALA A 616 33.33 9.05 0.85
N THR A 617 34.60 9.43 0.70
CA THR A 617 35.74 8.63 1.13
C THR A 617 35.78 8.54 2.66
N VAL A 618 36.06 7.36 3.20
CA VAL A 618 36.32 7.18 4.64
C VAL A 618 37.82 7.23 4.87
N ALA A 619 38.31 8.33 5.44
CA ALA A 619 39.74 8.67 5.48
C ALA A 619 40.60 7.72 6.34
N ASP A 620 39.99 7.06 7.31
CA ASP A 620 40.63 6.18 8.29
C ASP A 620 40.35 4.68 8.04
N GLN A 621 39.60 4.33 6.97
CA GLN A 621 39.25 2.96 6.64
C GLN A 621 39.53 2.64 5.16
N ALA A 622 40.51 1.77 4.93
CA ALA A 622 40.86 1.23 3.62
C ALA A 622 39.66 0.63 2.89
N GLY A 623 39.61 0.82 1.57
CA GLY A 623 38.56 0.29 0.71
C GLY A 623 37.12 0.58 1.13
N THR A 624 36.84 1.68 1.83
CA THR A 624 35.51 2.00 2.38
C THR A 624 34.98 3.35 1.91
N VAL A 625 33.68 3.42 1.61
CA VAL A 625 32.94 4.66 1.32
C VAL A 625 31.66 4.73 2.15
N THR A 626 31.24 5.94 2.51
CA THR A 626 29.90 6.21 3.05
C THR A 626 28.99 6.72 1.95
N VAL A 627 27.71 6.37 2.03
CA VAL A 627 26.67 6.74 1.07
C VAL A 627 25.48 7.29 1.82
N GLN A 628 24.92 8.40 1.36
CA GLN A 628 23.75 9.06 1.96
C GLN A 628 22.85 9.65 0.86
N TRP A 629 21.54 9.64 1.07
CA TRP A 629 20.55 10.21 0.16
C TRP A 629 19.36 10.81 0.93
N THR A 630 18.49 11.50 0.21
CA THR A 630 17.19 11.96 0.70
C THR A 630 16.13 10.91 0.35
N PRO A 631 15.14 10.63 1.23
CA PRO A 631 14.07 9.69 0.95
C PRO A 631 13.41 9.92 -0.42
N ALA A 632 13.21 8.85 -1.18
CA ALA A 632 12.49 8.90 -2.44
C ALA A 632 11.01 9.24 -2.23
N VAL A 633 10.39 9.83 -3.26
CA VAL A 633 8.93 10.00 -3.29
C VAL A 633 8.26 8.64 -3.43
N ASP A 634 7.33 8.35 -2.54
CA ASP A 634 6.65 7.06 -2.39
C ASP A 634 5.77 6.65 -3.60
N ASN A 635 5.25 7.62 -4.37
CA ASN A 635 4.29 7.39 -5.46
C ASN A 635 3.07 6.55 -5.04
N GLY A 636 2.47 6.89 -3.90
CA GLY A 636 1.22 6.29 -3.40
C GLY A 636 1.39 5.03 -2.54
N ARG A 637 2.62 4.50 -2.40
CA ARG A 637 2.96 3.44 -1.44
C ARG A 637 4.33 3.69 -0.80
N PRO A 638 4.47 3.55 0.52
CA PRO A 638 5.66 3.92 1.26
C PRO A 638 6.86 3.12 0.80
N VAL A 639 8.00 3.79 0.72
CA VAL A 639 9.29 3.13 0.56
C VAL A 639 9.55 2.24 1.78
N THR A 640 9.73 0.95 1.52
CA THR A 640 9.96 -0.08 2.55
C THR A 640 11.44 -0.38 2.76
N LYS A 641 12.27 -0.19 1.72
CA LYS A 641 13.72 -0.42 1.75
C LYS A 641 14.42 0.26 0.56
N TYR A 642 15.74 0.30 0.63
CA TYR A 642 16.65 0.72 -0.43
C TYR A 642 17.61 -0.42 -0.80
N LEU A 643 17.81 -0.62 -2.11
CA LEU A 643 18.85 -1.46 -2.66
C LEU A 643 20.06 -0.57 -2.97
N VAL A 644 21.20 -0.85 -2.35
CA VAL A 644 22.43 -0.08 -2.50
C VAL A 644 23.48 -0.96 -3.16
N ASP A 645 23.94 -0.59 -4.36
CA ASP A 645 25.07 -1.19 -5.05
C ASP A 645 26.27 -0.22 -5.02
N VAL A 646 27.38 -0.66 -4.44
CA VAL A 646 28.65 0.06 -4.47
C VAL A 646 29.71 -0.81 -5.10
N GLY A 647 30.16 -0.43 -6.30
CA GLY A 647 31.22 -1.15 -7.01
C GLY A 647 30.90 -2.63 -7.30
N GLY A 648 29.62 -2.98 -7.49
CA GLY A 648 29.13 -4.34 -7.72
C GLY A 648 28.76 -5.10 -6.44
N LYS A 649 28.89 -4.48 -5.25
CA LYS A 649 28.44 -5.06 -3.98
C LYS A 649 27.05 -4.53 -3.63
N THR A 650 26.07 -5.43 -3.61
CA THR A 650 24.68 -5.11 -3.30
C THR A 650 24.35 -5.33 -1.82
N SER A 651 23.54 -4.44 -1.25
CA SER A 651 23.01 -4.53 0.11
C SER A 651 21.59 -3.96 0.17
N GLU A 652 20.78 -4.44 1.12
CA GLU A 652 19.46 -3.90 1.41
C GLU A 652 19.49 -3.15 2.75
N VAL A 653 18.97 -1.93 2.79
CA VAL A 653 18.91 -1.10 4.00
C VAL A 653 17.56 -0.40 4.12
N THR A 654 17.14 -0.08 5.33
CA THR A 654 15.92 0.72 5.58
C THR A 654 16.24 2.19 5.87
N ASP A 655 17.45 2.49 6.36
CA ASP A 655 17.94 3.84 6.58
C ASP A 655 18.35 4.51 5.27
N VAL A 656 18.44 5.85 5.30
CA VAL A 656 18.88 6.67 4.15
C VAL A 656 20.39 6.89 4.07
N GLN A 657 21.14 6.04 4.76
CA GLN A 657 22.61 6.05 4.77
C GLN A 657 23.19 4.66 5.02
N THR A 658 24.39 4.41 4.49
CA THR A 658 25.15 3.18 4.76
C THR A 658 26.64 3.38 4.50
N SER A 659 27.47 2.43 4.95
CA SER A 659 28.90 2.36 4.65
C SER A 659 29.25 1.03 4.02
N VAL A 660 29.99 1.03 2.91
CA VAL A 660 30.38 -0.19 2.21
C VAL A 660 31.89 -0.29 2.15
N GLY A 661 32.43 -1.39 2.68
CA GLY A 661 33.86 -1.68 2.75
C GLY A 661 34.34 -2.76 1.78
N GLY A 662 35.65 -3.00 1.77
CA GLY A 662 36.32 -4.03 0.97
C GLY A 662 36.26 -3.78 -0.54
N LEU A 663 36.25 -2.52 -0.96
CA LEU A 663 36.17 -2.08 -2.35
C LEU A 663 37.55 -1.98 -3.04
N GLY A 664 38.62 -2.27 -2.28
CA GLY A 664 40.00 -2.05 -2.72
C GLY A 664 40.42 -0.59 -2.57
N ASP A 665 41.73 -0.35 -2.54
CA ASP A 665 42.29 0.96 -2.26
C ASP A 665 42.48 1.81 -3.52
N GLY A 666 42.23 3.11 -3.39
CA GLY A 666 42.30 4.10 -4.46
C GLY A 666 41.36 3.88 -5.64
N GLN A 667 40.34 3.02 -5.49
CA GLN A 667 39.40 2.64 -6.54
C GLN A 667 38.32 3.71 -6.71
N ASN A 668 38.00 4.02 -7.97
CA ASN A 668 36.79 4.79 -8.30
C ASN A 668 35.61 3.81 -8.38
N VAL A 669 34.63 3.98 -7.50
CA VAL A 669 33.45 3.13 -7.41
C VAL A 669 32.21 3.88 -7.87
N THR A 670 31.37 3.20 -8.64
CA THR A 670 30.02 3.66 -8.94
C THR A 670 29.11 3.25 -7.79
N VAL A 671 28.27 4.19 -7.34
CA VAL A 671 27.28 3.98 -6.29
C VAL A 671 25.90 4.13 -6.92
N LYS A 672 25.04 3.13 -6.74
CA LYS A 672 23.65 3.12 -7.19
C LYS A 672 22.73 2.87 -6.01
N VAL A 673 21.66 3.65 -5.91
CA VAL A 673 20.65 3.47 -4.88
C VAL A 673 19.27 3.44 -5.52
N THR A 674 18.49 2.42 -5.20
CA THR A 674 17.13 2.23 -5.68
C THR A 674 16.17 2.09 -4.52
N ALA A 675 15.10 2.88 -4.51
CA ALA A 675 14.02 2.76 -3.52
C ALA A 675 13.01 1.67 -3.92
N VAL A 676 12.41 0.98 -2.94
CA VAL A 676 11.49 -0.14 -3.16
C VAL A 676 10.23 0.02 -2.30
N ASN A 677 9.04 -0.09 -2.93
CA ASN A 677 7.75 -0.21 -2.23
C ASN A 677 7.00 -1.48 -2.69
N GLU A 678 5.72 -1.60 -2.35
CA GLU A 678 4.85 -2.74 -2.74
C GLU A 678 4.82 -2.99 -4.25
N ALA A 679 4.87 -1.94 -5.08
CA ALA A 679 4.89 -2.07 -6.54
C ALA A 679 6.24 -2.59 -7.08
N GLY A 680 7.30 -2.56 -6.26
CA GLY A 680 8.63 -3.03 -6.59
C GLY A 680 9.68 -1.92 -6.57
N ALA A 681 10.80 -2.17 -7.25
CA ALA A 681 11.95 -1.28 -7.29
C ALA A 681 11.74 -0.14 -8.29
N GLY A 682 12.03 1.09 -7.85
CA GLY A 682 12.00 2.29 -8.69
C GLY A 682 13.22 2.45 -9.60
N PRO A 683 13.39 3.60 -10.25
CA PRO A 683 14.60 3.92 -10.99
C PRO A 683 15.80 4.15 -10.06
N GLU A 684 17.01 3.89 -10.57
CA GLU A 684 18.26 4.05 -9.82
C GLU A 684 18.73 5.51 -9.79
N ALA A 685 19.19 5.97 -8.63
CA ALA A 685 20.04 7.14 -8.49
C ALA A 685 21.50 6.69 -8.56
N THR A 686 22.36 7.42 -9.29
CA THR A 686 23.77 7.05 -9.47
C THR A 686 24.70 8.21 -9.11
N THR A 687 25.79 7.90 -8.40
CA THR A 687 26.92 8.80 -8.16
C THR A 687 28.23 8.03 -8.19
N THR A 688 29.37 8.71 -8.02
CA THR A 688 30.68 8.06 -7.91
C THR A 688 31.42 8.53 -6.66
N ALA A 689 32.27 7.66 -6.12
CA ALA A 689 33.19 7.99 -5.04
C ALA A 689 34.53 7.31 -5.30
N ARG A 690 35.55 7.74 -4.56
CA ARG A 690 36.86 7.10 -4.56
C ARG A 690 37.20 6.60 -3.16
N THR A 691 37.74 5.39 -3.04
CA THR A 691 38.28 4.91 -1.76
C THR A 691 39.62 5.57 -1.46
N VAL A 692 40.02 5.55 -0.18
CA VAL A 692 41.34 6.05 0.22
C VAL A 692 42.44 5.30 -0.54
N ALA A 693 43.42 6.04 -1.05
CA ALA A 693 44.58 5.50 -1.77
C ALA A 693 45.84 5.61 -0.91
N PRO A 694 46.86 4.76 -1.11
CA PRO A 694 48.15 4.94 -0.46
C PRO A 694 48.74 6.34 -0.77
N PRO A 695 49.40 7.00 0.18
CA PRO A 695 49.94 8.34 -0.03
C PRO A 695 50.96 8.36 -1.16
N GLN A 696 51.12 9.50 -1.83
CA GLN A 696 52.22 9.74 -2.76
C GLN A 696 53.15 10.79 -2.18
N VAL A 697 54.43 10.44 -2.07
CA VAL A 697 55.46 11.32 -1.51
C VAL A 697 56.33 11.85 -2.63
N THR A 698 56.52 13.16 -2.68
CA THR A 698 57.45 13.80 -3.62
C THR A 698 58.49 14.59 -2.84
N VAL A 699 59.75 14.20 -2.93
CA VAL A 699 60.84 14.99 -2.32
C VAL A 699 61.05 16.26 -3.14
N THR A 700 60.97 17.41 -2.50
CA THR A 700 61.14 18.73 -3.12
C THR A 700 62.55 19.28 -2.91
N GLY A 701 63.24 18.83 -1.86
CA GLY A 701 64.62 19.24 -1.61
C GLY A 701 65.26 18.56 -0.41
N SER A 702 66.55 18.82 -0.23
CA SER A 702 67.29 18.42 0.96
C SER A 702 68.40 19.42 1.24
N SER A 703 68.67 19.64 2.52
CA SER A 703 69.81 20.43 3.01
C SER A 703 70.48 19.68 4.16
N ALA A 704 71.72 20.03 4.46
CA ALA A 704 72.42 19.46 5.59
C ALA A 704 73.28 20.50 6.29
N THR A 705 73.55 20.23 7.55
CA THR A 705 74.67 20.81 8.30
C THR A 705 75.76 19.74 8.42
N SER A 706 76.76 19.98 9.26
CA SER A 706 77.77 18.98 9.59
C SER A 706 77.22 17.75 10.32
N THR A 707 76.12 17.87 11.07
CA THR A 707 75.60 16.78 11.92
C THR A 707 74.10 16.54 11.81
N SER A 708 73.43 17.23 10.90
CA SER A 708 72.01 17.06 10.64
C SER A 708 71.71 17.16 9.15
N ALA A 709 70.61 16.56 8.73
CA ALA A 709 70.08 16.70 7.38
C ALA A 709 68.57 16.88 7.44
N THR A 710 68.07 17.88 6.72
CA THR A 710 66.65 18.17 6.56
C THR A 710 66.22 17.74 5.17
N VAL A 711 65.18 16.92 5.10
CA VAL A 711 64.53 16.54 3.84
C VAL A 711 63.17 17.23 3.78
N SER A 712 62.94 17.99 2.72
CA SER A 712 61.67 18.67 2.45
C SER A 712 60.91 17.93 1.36
N PHE A 713 59.60 17.79 1.53
CA PHE A 713 58.75 16.98 0.66
C PHE A 713 57.30 17.44 0.69
N THR A 714 56.50 16.98 -0.27
CA THR A 714 55.04 17.12 -0.28
C THR A 714 54.40 15.73 -0.25
N VAL A 715 53.20 15.66 0.34
CA VAL A 715 52.42 14.42 0.46
C VAL A 715 51.02 14.66 -0.09
N ASP A 716 50.64 13.91 -1.12
CA ASP A 716 49.23 13.67 -1.44
C ASP A 716 48.77 12.50 -0.55
N ALA A 717 47.89 12.78 0.41
CA ALA A 717 47.41 11.79 1.37
C ALA A 717 46.40 10.81 0.78
N GLY A 718 46.04 10.91 -0.52
CA GLY A 718 45.18 9.96 -1.21
C GLY A 718 43.75 9.92 -0.67
N GLY A 719 43.26 11.02 -0.09
CA GLY A 719 41.96 11.10 0.58
C GLY A 719 41.93 10.59 2.03
N GLY A 720 43.08 10.17 2.58
CA GLY A 720 43.23 9.71 3.96
C GLY A 720 43.95 10.70 4.86
N GLN A 721 44.18 10.30 6.12
CA GLN A 721 45.05 11.02 7.05
C GLN A 721 46.46 10.40 7.03
N ALA A 722 47.46 11.17 6.58
CA ALA A 722 48.84 10.69 6.45
C ALA A 722 49.70 11.05 7.67
N THR A 723 50.55 10.11 8.07
CA THR A 723 51.62 10.30 9.06
C THR A 723 52.98 10.12 8.38
N CYS A 724 53.98 10.92 8.72
CA CYS A 724 55.27 10.92 8.02
C CYS A 724 56.44 10.56 8.92
N GLN A 725 57.36 9.77 8.36
CA GLN A 725 58.59 9.32 9.02
C GLN A 725 59.78 9.40 8.06
N LEU A 726 60.92 9.86 8.57
CA LEU A 726 62.21 9.89 7.91
C LEU A 726 63.09 8.79 8.49
N SER A 727 63.68 7.96 7.64
CA SER A 727 64.62 6.91 8.05
C SER A 727 65.87 6.91 7.17
N ALA A 728 67.00 6.49 7.74
CA ALA A 728 68.23 6.22 7.01
C ALA A 728 69.02 5.13 7.76
N THR A 729 69.83 4.36 7.04
CA THR A 729 70.63 3.27 7.64
C THR A 729 71.55 3.82 8.74
N GLY A 730 71.46 3.24 9.95
CA GLY A 730 72.26 3.66 11.11
C GLY A 730 71.79 4.96 11.77
N VAL A 731 70.66 5.54 11.36
CA VAL A 731 70.07 6.75 11.93
C VAL A 731 68.71 6.41 12.55
N ALA A 732 68.47 6.88 13.78
CA ALA A 732 67.18 6.68 14.43
C ALA A 732 66.04 7.34 13.62
N PRO A 733 64.94 6.63 13.33
CA PRO A 733 63.83 7.19 12.57
C PRO A 733 63.22 8.43 13.26
N LYS A 734 62.74 9.38 12.46
CA LYS A 734 62.11 10.62 12.95
C LYS A 734 60.74 10.79 12.35
N SER A 735 59.71 10.87 13.19
CA SER A 735 58.34 11.18 12.77
C SER A 735 58.01 12.64 13.07
N GLY A 736 57.13 13.23 12.27
CA GLY A 736 56.73 14.62 12.42
C GLY A 736 55.87 15.11 11.26
N ASP A 737 55.89 16.42 11.03
CA ASP A 737 55.06 17.08 10.02
C ASP A 737 55.38 16.59 8.60
N CYS A 738 54.32 16.44 7.78
CA CYS A 738 54.41 15.93 6.41
C CYS A 738 54.86 16.99 5.38
N ALA A 739 55.79 17.87 5.77
CA ALA A 739 56.35 18.91 4.90
C ALA A 739 57.88 18.90 4.92
N SER A 740 58.48 18.67 6.10
CA SER A 740 59.92 18.49 6.23
C SER A 740 60.26 17.74 7.51
N LEU A 741 61.32 16.94 7.45
CA LEU A 741 61.82 16.19 8.59
C LEU A 741 63.34 16.31 8.68
N THR A 742 63.85 16.44 9.91
CA THR A 742 65.27 16.62 10.18
C THR A 742 65.82 15.43 10.95
N ALA A 743 66.84 14.79 10.39
CA ALA A 743 67.68 13.81 11.07
C ALA A 743 68.88 14.52 11.72
N THR A 744 69.24 14.12 12.94
CA THR A 744 70.32 14.72 13.74
C THR A 744 71.29 13.66 14.25
N GLY A 745 72.51 14.05 14.65
CA GLY A 745 73.53 13.12 15.14
C GLY A 745 74.24 12.36 14.02
N LEU A 746 74.28 12.94 12.82
CA LEU A 746 74.91 12.38 11.64
C LEU A 746 76.42 12.62 11.65
N ALA A 747 77.19 11.71 11.04
CA ALA A 747 78.63 11.83 10.90
C ALA A 747 78.98 12.85 9.79
N PRO A 748 79.80 13.88 10.08
CA PRO A 748 80.20 14.87 9.09
C PRO A 748 80.77 14.27 7.82
N GLY A 749 80.51 14.94 6.69
CA GLY A 749 80.98 14.49 5.39
C GLY A 749 80.46 13.11 4.92
N THR A 750 79.46 12.53 5.56
CA THR A 750 78.95 11.20 5.22
C THR A 750 77.70 11.31 4.36
N GLY A 751 77.61 10.49 3.32
CA GLY A 751 76.43 10.39 2.46
C GLY A 751 75.37 9.50 3.09
N TYR A 752 74.17 10.02 3.28
CA TYR A 752 73.02 9.29 3.79
C TYR A 752 71.93 9.23 2.73
N THR A 753 71.38 8.04 2.48
CA THR A 753 70.14 7.87 1.70
C THR A 753 68.97 7.88 2.66
N PHE A 754 68.25 9.00 2.68
CA PHE A 754 67.05 9.15 3.47
C PHE A 754 65.85 8.60 2.71
N THR A 755 64.99 7.88 3.41
CA THR A 755 63.68 7.43 2.94
C THR A 755 62.62 8.17 3.72
N VAL A 756 61.82 8.99 3.03
CA VAL A 756 60.59 9.55 3.58
C VAL A 756 59.49 8.54 3.34
N THR A 757 58.80 8.14 4.41
CA THR A 757 57.64 7.24 4.36
C THR A 757 56.43 7.99 4.88
N ALA A 758 55.40 8.14 4.05
CA ALA A 758 54.08 8.59 4.47
C ALA A 758 53.15 7.38 4.58
N THR A 759 52.40 7.27 5.68
CA THR A 759 51.48 6.15 5.96
C THR A 759 50.08 6.66 6.23
N ASN A 760 49.08 6.08 5.57
CA ASN A 760 47.65 6.25 5.91
C ASN A 760 46.98 4.87 6.04
N ALA A 761 45.65 4.84 6.18
CA ALA A 761 44.88 3.60 6.32
C ALA A 761 45.01 2.62 5.13
N ALA A 762 45.21 3.13 3.90
CA ALA A 762 45.39 2.31 2.69
C ALA A 762 46.82 1.78 2.51
N GLY A 763 47.81 2.30 3.25
CA GLY A 763 49.18 1.82 3.20
C GLY A 763 50.21 2.94 3.16
N GLN A 764 51.32 2.67 2.49
CA GLN A 764 52.52 3.51 2.53
C GLN A 764 52.94 4.01 1.15
N GLY A 765 53.39 5.26 1.12
CA GLY A 765 54.13 5.86 0.01
C GLY A 765 55.53 6.24 0.47
N THR A 766 56.54 5.96 -0.37
CA THR A 766 57.93 6.26 -0.03
C THR A 766 58.63 7.04 -1.13
N ALA A 767 59.51 7.95 -0.75
CA ALA A 767 60.46 8.59 -1.66
C ALA A 767 61.84 8.67 -1.01
N THR A 768 62.88 8.52 -1.81
CA THR A 768 64.26 8.53 -1.31
C THR A 768 65.02 9.76 -1.78
N ARG A 769 65.94 10.23 -0.94
CA ARG A 769 66.84 11.34 -1.25
C ARG A 769 68.19 11.11 -0.60
N THR A 770 69.24 11.10 -1.42
CA THR A 770 70.60 11.11 -0.92
C THR A 770 71.01 12.53 -0.56
N GLN A 771 71.54 12.71 0.65
CA GLN A 771 72.09 13.96 1.13
C GLN A 771 73.39 13.68 1.88
N THR A 772 74.44 14.42 1.52
CA THR A 772 75.74 14.39 2.21
C THR A 772 75.77 15.52 3.22
N THR A 773 76.15 15.22 4.47
CA THR A 773 76.39 16.24 5.50
C THR A 773 77.64 17.05 5.20
N ASP A 774 77.68 18.29 5.66
CA ASP A 774 78.88 19.12 5.49
C ASP A 774 80.09 18.46 6.19
N PRO A 775 81.28 18.47 5.57
CA PRO A 775 82.48 17.96 6.22
C PRO A 775 82.93 18.90 7.34
N ILE A 776 83.29 18.32 8.49
CA ILE A 776 84.13 19.01 9.48
C ILE A 776 85.58 18.59 9.21
N TYR A 777 86.49 19.54 9.33
CA TYR A 777 87.92 19.30 9.25
C TYR A 777 88.59 19.69 10.57
N GLY A 778 89.65 18.98 10.91
CA GLY A 778 90.56 19.35 11.97
C GLY A 778 91.95 19.63 11.40
N ILE A 779 92.64 20.59 11.98
CA ILE A 779 94.04 20.88 11.68
C ILE A 779 94.90 20.16 12.70
N ALA A 780 95.82 19.32 12.24
CA ALA A 780 96.83 18.71 13.10
C ALA A 780 97.75 19.81 13.64
N THR A 781 97.74 20.04 14.95
CA THR A 781 98.40 21.20 15.58
C THR A 781 99.47 20.74 16.54
N CYS A 782 100.71 21.14 16.25
CA CYS A 782 101.86 20.92 17.10
C CYS A 782 102.84 22.08 16.90
N THR A 783 103.14 22.80 17.98
CA THR A 783 104.11 23.90 18.03
C THR A 783 105.25 23.52 18.94
N ASN A 784 106.50 23.58 18.46
CA ASN A 784 107.66 23.23 19.28
C ASN A 784 107.89 24.23 20.42
N GLY A 785 108.45 23.74 21.53
CA GLY A 785 108.96 24.58 22.62
C GLY A 785 110.19 25.40 22.20
N THR A 786 110.58 26.37 23.03
CA THR A 786 111.66 27.32 22.72
C THR A 786 113.07 26.76 22.90
N SER A 787 113.24 25.59 23.52
CA SER A 787 114.53 24.94 23.77
C SER A 787 114.38 23.44 24.07
N GLY A 788 115.49 22.70 24.16
CA GLY A 788 115.49 21.32 24.65
C GLY A 788 114.95 20.25 23.68
N ALA A 789 114.45 19.15 24.24
CA ALA A 789 113.79 18.08 23.49
C ALA A 789 112.45 18.54 22.89
N GLU A 790 111.92 19.63 23.40
CA GLU A 790 110.66 20.23 23.00
C GLU A 790 110.80 21.01 21.67
N ALA A 791 112.02 21.39 21.28
CA ALA A 791 112.28 22.25 20.11
C ALA A 791 112.13 21.57 18.73
N THR A 792 112.13 20.24 18.67
CA THR A 792 112.10 19.49 17.40
C THR A 792 110.97 18.48 17.28
N TYR A 793 110.15 18.33 18.33
CA TYR A 793 109.13 17.30 18.48
C TYR A 793 108.12 17.24 17.32
N CYS A 794 107.72 18.39 16.77
CA CYS A 794 106.70 18.49 15.73
C CYS A 794 107.23 18.35 14.30
N ASN A 795 108.56 18.32 14.10
CA ASN A 795 109.17 18.64 12.79
C ASN A 795 109.61 17.43 11.96
N LYS A 796 109.78 16.24 12.56
CA LYS A 796 110.34 15.06 11.89
C LYS A 796 109.75 13.76 12.41
N ASP A 797 109.65 12.77 11.51
CA ASP A 797 109.31 11.38 11.82
C ASP A 797 110.52 10.69 12.48
N VAL A 798 110.45 10.41 13.77
CA VAL A 798 111.44 9.71 14.58
C VAL A 798 110.75 8.58 15.36
N SER A 799 111.28 7.36 15.26
CA SER A 799 110.73 6.18 15.93
C SER A 799 110.53 6.42 17.44
N GLY A 800 109.28 6.34 17.91
CA GLY A 800 108.88 6.53 19.31
C GLY A 800 108.80 7.98 19.79
N ARG A 801 108.92 8.99 18.90
CA ARG A 801 108.88 10.41 19.26
C ARG A 801 108.41 11.25 18.07
N ASN A 802 107.11 11.31 17.84
CA ASN A 802 106.53 12.13 16.77
C ASN A 802 105.45 13.06 17.31
N GLY A 803 105.21 14.15 16.57
CA GLY A 803 104.15 15.12 16.85
C GLY A 803 102.74 14.52 16.80
N ASN A 804 101.97 14.87 15.76
CA ASN A 804 100.57 14.48 15.67
C ASN A 804 100.44 13.03 15.14
N GLU A 805 100.68 12.04 15.98
CA GLU A 805 100.61 10.62 15.61
C GLU A 805 99.16 10.17 15.35
N VAL A 806 98.97 9.30 14.36
CA VAL A 806 97.68 8.73 13.98
C VAL A 806 97.73 7.23 14.20
N PHE A 807 96.67 6.66 14.76
CA PHE A 807 96.60 5.27 15.23
C PHE A 807 95.37 4.55 14.69
N SER A 808 95.49 3.23 14.50
CA SER A 808 94.35 2.37 14.10
C SER A 808 93.32 2.14 15.22
N VAL A 809 93.67 2.46 16.47
CA VAL A 809 92.82 2.35 17.67
C VAL A 809 92.96 3.62 18.52
N PRO A 810 92.00 3.96 19.40
CA PRO A 810 92.05 5.18 20.23
C PRO A 810 92.97 5.01 21.47
N GLN A 811 94.21 4.57 21.24
CA GLN A 811 95.23 4.33 22.28
C GLN A 811 96.62 4.61 21.69
N GLN A 812 97.54 5.16 22.48
CA GLN A 812 98.91 5.51 22.05
C GLN A 812 99.84 4.29 22.09
N VAL A 813 99.50 3.26 21.31
CA VAL A 813 100.29 2.03 21.21
C VAL A 813 101.14 2.08 19.95
N ASN A 814 102.47 2.11 20.08
CA ASN A 814 103.41 2.20 18.95
C ASN A 814 103.14 1.16 17.85
N ALA A 815 102.83 -0.08 18.21
CA ALA A 815 102.52 -1.15 17.26
C ALA A 815 101.20 -0.96 16.47
N LYS A 816 100.37 0.02 16.87
CA LYS A 816 99.10 0.37 16.23
C LYS A 816 99.14 1.73 15.54
N GLN A 817 100.29 2.41 15.56
CA GLN A 817 100.52 3.66 14.84
C GLN A 817 100.44 3.39 13.33
N VAL A 818 99.68 4.21 12.60
CA VAL A 818 99.52 4.13 11.14
C VAL A 818 100.27 5.24 10.40
N GLY A 819 100.77 6.23 11.13
CA GLY A 819 101.58 7.31 10.62
C GLY A 819 101.55 8.54 11.53
N TRP A 820 101.88 9.69 10.99
CA TRP A 820 101.79 10.98 11.67
C TRP A 820 101.38 12.08 10.68
N ALA A 821 100.60 13.05 11.17
CA ALA A 821 100.16 14.19 10.40
C ALA A 821 101.10 15.38 10.65
N LYS A 822 101.67 15.96 9.59
CA LYS A 822 102.50 17.16 9.71
C LYS A 822 101.69 18.31 10.34
N PRO A 823 102.29 19.18 11.16
CA PRO A 823 101.61 20.38 11.64
C PRO A 823 100.99 21.17 10.48
N GLY A 824 99.74 21.61 10.63
CA GLY A 824 98.98 22.27 9.58
C GLY A 824 98.24 21.33 8.62
N THR A 825 98.40 20.00 8.74
CA THR A 825 97.65 19.05 7.90
C THR A 825 96.17 19.14 8.22
N ARG A 826 95.36 19.43 7.19
CA ARG A 826 93.91 19.49 7.26
C ARG A 826 93.32 18.11 7.03
N LEU A 827 92.71 17.53 8.06
CA LEU A 827 92.17 16.18 8.07
C LEU A 827 90.65 16.22 8.18
N ARG A 828 89.95 15.49 7.31
CA ARG A 828 88.49 15.35 7.42
C ARG A 828 88.14 14.49 8.63
N THR A 829 87.18 14.92 9.43
CA THR A 829 86.76 14.23 10.67
C THR A 829 85.40 13.56 10.50
N TYR A 830 85.18 12.42 11.17
CA TYR A 830 83.94 11.63 11.05
C TYR A 830 83.16 11.48 12.36
N CYS A 831 83.84 11.15 13.46
CA CYS A 831 83.22 10.93 14.77
C CYS A 831 84.30 10.95 15.85
N LYS A 832 83.89 10.95 17.12
CA LYS A 832 84.78 10.88 18.27
C LYS A 832 84.60 9.58 19.05
N LYS A 833 85.65 9.11 19.70
CA LYS A 833 85.62 7.91 20.55
C LYS A 833 86.43 8.14 21.81
N GLN A 834 85.94 7.64 22.95
CA GLN A 834 86.75 7.66 24.18
C GLN A 834 87.90 6.66 24.05
N GLY A 835 89.06 7.05 24.56
CA GLY A 835 90.28 6.29 24.52
C GLY A 835 91.22 6.65 25.65
N GLU A 836 92.48 6.33 25.45
CA GLU A 836 93.55 6.73 26.37
C GLU A 836 93.62 8.26 26.47
N GLU A 837 93.95 8.78 27.66
CA GLU A 837 94.13 10.20 27.84
C GLU A 837 95.46 10.64 27.21
N VAL A 838 95.40 11.66 26.36
CA VAL A 838 96.59 12.24 25.74
C VAL A 838 96.71 13.69 26.16
N TYR A 839 97.93 14.08 26.52
CA TYR A 839 98.28 15.44 26.90
C TYR A 839 99.26 16.05 25.90
N ALA A 840 98.82 17.09 25.20
CA ALA A 840 99.66 17.92 24.34
C ALA A 840 100.33 19.04 25.14
N TYR A 841 101.16 18.66 26.12
CA TYR A 841 101.95 19.58 26.96
C TYR A 841 102.68 20.59 26.08
N ILE A 842 102.43 21.89 26.24
CA ILE A 842 102.96 23.03 25.46
C ILE A 842 102.81 22.99 23.91
N TYR A 843 102.60 21.82 23.30
CA TYR A 843 102.60 21.63 21.85
C TYR A 843 101.28 22.03 21.18
N ASN A 844 100.18 22.04 21.94
CA ASN A 844 98.89 22.55 21.49
C ASN A 844 98.15 23.19 22.68
N ASN A 845 98.71 24.27 23.24
CA ASN A 845 98.11 25.04 24.33
C ASN A 845 97.71 24.20 25.56
N ASP A 846 98.55 23.22 25.95
CA ASP A 846 98.29 22.32 27.08
C ASP A 846 96.97 21.55 27.00
N LYS A 847 96.50 21.27 25.77
CA LYS A 847 95.26 20.52 25.55
C LYS A 847 95.40 19.07 26.02
N ARG A 848 94.50 18.66 26.92
CA ARG A 848 94.41 17.28 27.45
C ARG A 848 93.03 16.71 27.18
N SER A 849 92.98 15.47 26.70
CA SER A 849 91.71 14.87 26.28
C SER A 849 91.77 13.34 26.29
N THR A 850 90.68 12.71 26.73
CA THR A 850 90.41 11.27 26.51
C THR A 850 89.68 11.00 25.20
N TRP A 851 89.29 12.05 24.47
CA TRP A 851 88.63 11.94 23.18
C TRP A 851 89.64 11.82 22.04
N TRP A 852 89.36 10.86 21.17
CA TRP A 852 90.05 10.60 19.92
C TRP A 852 89.11 10.87 18.75
N VAL A 853 89.61 11.50 17.71
CA VAL A 853 88.84 11.85 16.51
C VAL A 853 89.18 10.87 15.39
N GLN A 854 88.16 10.23 14.83
CA GLN A 854 88.34 9.46 13.61
C GLN A 854 88.50 10.40 12.43
N VAL A 855 89.63 10.29 11.72
CA VAL A 855 90.04 11.15 10.61
C VAL A 855 90.28 10.34 9.34
N ASP A 856 90.18 11.02 8.20
CA ASP A 856 90.60 10.50 6.89
C ASP A 856 92.13 10.59 6.75
N TYR A 857 92.81 9.53 7.16
CA TYR A 857 94.26 9.40 7.09
C TYR A 857 94.61 7.93 6.89
N SER A 858 95.06 7.55 5.69
CA SER A 858 95.33 6.16 5.31
C SER A 858 94.15 5.22 5.62
N GLY A 859 92.93 5.67 5.29
CA GLY A 859 91.68 5.06 5.74
C GLY A 859 91.08 5.80 6.94
N ARG A 860 90.21 5.12 7.70
CA ARG A 860 89.57 5.68 8.89
C ARG A 860 90.36 5.32 10.15
N ASN A 861 91.25 6.21 10.56
CA ASN A 861 92.11 6.04 11.72
C ASN A 861 91.88 7.17 12.74
N TYR A 862 92.46 7.06 13.93
CA TYR A 862 92.21 7.94 15.06
C TYR A 862 93.41 8.82 15.37
N ILE A 863 93.16 10.09 15.62
CA ILE A 863 94.12 11.05 16.16
C ILE A 863 93.58 11.57 17.50
N PRO A 864 94.40 11.71 18.55
CA PRO A 864 93.96 12.35 19.79
C PRO A 864 93.45 13.76 19.53
N TRP A 865 92.31 14.13 20.11
CA TRP A 865 91.82 15.51 20.01
C TRP A 865 92.80 16.51 20.65
N ALA A 866 93.65 16.06 21.57
CA ALA A 866 94.76 16.85 22.12
C ALA A 866 95.71 17.41 21.02
N TRP A 867 95.87 16.71 19.89
CA TRP A 867 96.76 17.09 18.78
C TRP A 867 96.02 17.62 17.55
N LEU A 868 94.69 17.78 17.63
CA LEU A 868 93.85 18.20 16.51
C LEU A 868 92.94 19.33 16.95
N ASN A 869 92.96 20.45 16.24
CA ASN A 869 92.04 21.56 16.47
C ASN A 869 90.96 21.58 15.39
N LEU A 870 89.69 21.44 15.77
CA LEU A 870 88.59 21.46 14.80
C LEU A 870 88.39 22.87 14.23
N GLU A 871 88.20 22.96 12.91
CA GLU A 871 87.87 24.22 12.26
C GLU A 871 86.50 24.72 12.75
N GLY A 872 86.37 26.04 12.96
CA GLY A 872 85.12 26.66 13.42
C GLY A 872 84.93 26.78 14.93
N GLY A 873 85.98 26.55 15.73
CA GLY A 873 85.96 26.84 17.18
C GLY A 873 86.52 25.76 18.10
N ASP A 874 87.13 24.70 17.54
CA ASP A 874 87.70 23.58 18.27
C ASP A 874 86.79 23.00 19.36
N ASP A 875 85.54 22.68 18.99
CA ASP A 875 84.56 22.08 19.91
C ASP A 875 84.32 20.61 19.55
N ILE A 876 84.83 19.70 20.40
CA ILE A 876 84.66 18.25 20.24
C ILE A 876 83.20 17.79 20.34
N ALA A 877 82.30 18.60 20.90
CA ALA A 877 80.88 18.30 20.95
C ALA A 877 80.25 18.22 19.56
N LEU A 878 80.84 18.89 18.57
CA LEU A 878 80.39 18.89 17.17
C LEU A 878 80.53 17.54 16.47
N LEU A 879 81.33 16.61 17.00
CA LEU A 879 81.46 15.27 16.43
C LEU A 879 80.55 14.28 17.15
N PRO A 880 79.78 13.45 16.42
CA PRO A 880 79.02 12.37 17.03
C PRO A 880 79.97 11.30 17.54
N THR A 881 79.50 10.46 18.47
CA THR A 881 80.27 9.31 18.92
C THR A 881 80.32 8.21 17.86
N CYS A 882 81.52 7.69 17.62
CA CYS A 882 81.72 6.36 17.06
C CYS A 882 81.34 5.31 18.15
#